data_AF-A0A4U3M8B7-F1
#
_entry.id   AF-A0A4U3M8B7-F1
#
_cell.length_a   1.000
_cell.length_b   1.000
_cell.length_c   1.000
_cell.angle_alpha   90.00
_cell.angle_beta   90.00
_cell.angle_gamma   90.00
#
_symmetry.space_group_name_H-M   'P 1'
#
loop_
_entity.id
_entity.type
_entity.pdbx_description
1 polymer ?
#
loop_
_entity_poly.entity_id
_entity_poly.type
_entity_poly.pdbx_seq_one_letter_code
_entity_poly.pdbx_strand_id
1 'polypeptide(L)'
;MDPTALRAAGAGSAVLAGLLLTLDLADPTGLLAPGRAEAVLTVTAFFGASYLLRRGFLATWGLLVLAAVVGRFLGTVPLGEGPFTTAWAAGFTGVYLGVLCWPAAIPAWIVTRRTRRVWGRPVPEFTVMTAFAGVGGLLVLGSGWWTHSPVGYAFGGGWWFFAPTAGAGVVGGLVGLAVFLAVVHVASARLVAGPGRFVGCWLACLCGGLFLGFAQSVAALFAYGPADAVSGDLWPVLALFIRMAVGASYGTVIGLFAATATILLPGRKKAAVPALALAMTLSPEASALPDRAITDGHGRQVLLRGVGVNQLVDYWSGDSTKETVRPLTDGDFRQMAAMGFSVVRLAVSWSLLEPTPGTLDAGYVARIRRAVDQAAANDMVTVIDLHQDAWGRGVVAPMGSTCPTGTTPLIGWDGAPGWATPFDGSKRCQFLVKELAPVVNRAFGDFYADRGGVQTRLVATWGRLAREFADSTAVAGFDLMNSPGLGETPPLTSSAALGRFYARAVAAIREAERAAGGHRHLIFFEPGPLWAPWPGFAADPRLVLAVKPGDLPIDPARAVALAARMADRYGTPLWTSAWGGGRLAAYAKAEDSAMIGGAFWVWKQACGDPHLAGTDPAIAGNLMTVDCVTGTERGPSRSVSNAVSRAYPRAVPGRLASLWSDPERRHLRLTGTKGTGRCDLDVWAPGPTRPVVTTSGISSVAFRQVPGGWRLSGCPAGDFALELR
;
A
#
# COMPACT_ATOMS: atom_id res chain seq x y z
N MET A 1 33.65 -36.80 -19.19
CA MET A 1 32.68 -36.20 -18.25
C MET A 1 32.73 -37.00 -16.95
N ASP A 2 32.62 -36.37 -15.77
CA ASP A 2 32.61 -37.11 -14.48
C ASP A 2 31.19 -37.63 -14.23
N PRO A 3 30.97 -38.96 -14.22
CA PRO A 3 29.65 -39.56 -14.05
C PRO A 3 29.00 -39.19 -12.70
N THR A 4 29.82 -38.93 -11.69
CA THR A 4 29.39 -38.63 -10.32
C THR A 4 28.73 -37.24 -10.22
N ALA A 5 29.30 -36.26 -10.94
CA ALA A 5 28.75 -34.90 -11.02
C ALA A 5 27.41 -34.86 -11.80
N LEU A 6 27.28 -35.66 -12.86
CA LEU A 6 26.03 -35.76 -13.62
C LEU A 6 24.90 -36.42 -12.80
N ARG A 7 25.21 -37.45 -12.01
CA ARG A 7 24.23 -38.09 -11.12
C ARG A 7 23.80 -37.17 -9.98
N ALA A 8 24.72 -36.40 -9.40
CA ALA A 8 24.40 -35.40 -8.38
C ALA A 8 23.56 -34.24 -8.93
N ALA A 9 23.86 -33.78 -10.16
CA ALA A 9 23.07 -32.80 -10.89
C ALA A 9 21.64 -33.30 -11.17
N GLY A 10 21.51 -34.54 -11.66
CA GLY A 10 20.21 -35.18 -11.90
C GLY A 10 19.39 -35.35 -10.62
N ALA A 11 20.03 -35.81 -9.53
CA ALA A 11 19.37 -35.95 -8.22
C ALA A 11 18.95 -34.60 -7.63
N GLY A 12 19.80 -33.58 -7.70
CA GLY A 12 19.46 -32.22 -7.26
C GLY A 12 18.35 -31.59 -8.10
N SER A 13 18.31 -31.88 -9.41
CA SER A 13 17.27 -31.39 -10.31
C SER A 13 15.94 -32.08 -10.04
N ALA A 14 15.96 -33.38 -9.73
CA ALA A 14 14.79 -34.15 -9.33
C ALA A 14 14.26 -33.72 -7.95
N VAL A 15 15.16 -33.40 -7.01
CA VAL A 15 14.80 -32.85 -5.70
C VAL A 15 14.25 -31.43 -5.84
N LEU A 16 14.84 -30.57 -6.67
CA LEU A 16 14.33 -29.22 -6.93
C LEU A 16 12.99 -29.26 -7.68
N ALA A 17 12.87 -30.10 -8.70
CA ALA A 17 11.60 -30.32 -9.39
C ALA A 17 10.55 -30.90 -8.45
N GLY A 18 10.92 -31.87 -7.60
CA GLY A 18 10.06 -32.44 -6.57
C GLY A 18 9.69 -31.43 -5.48
N LEU A 19 10.60 -30.54 -5.09
CA LEU A 19 10.34 -29.43 -4.16
C LEU A 19 9.42 -28.40 -4.79
N LEU A 20 9.67 -27.98 -6.03
CA LEU A 20 8.82 -27.06 -6.76
C LEU A 20 7.43 -27.66 -7.01
N LEU A 21 7.34 -28.96 -7.33
CA LEU A 21 6.08 -29.70 -7.41
C LEU A 21 5.40 -29.84 -6.05
N THR A 22 6.13 -30.15 -4.98
CA THR A 22 5.54 -30.25 -3.63
C THR A 22 5.17 -28.88 -3.07
N LEU A 23 5.88 -27.81 -3.43
CA LEU A 23 5.51 -26.42 -3.16
C LEU A 23 4.31 -26.00 -4.01
N ASP A 24 4.21 -26.38 -5.28
CA ASP A 24 3.01 -26.16 -6.10
C ASP A 24 1.79 -26.95 -5.56
N LEU A 25 2.05 -28.13 -4.97
CA LEU A 25 1.02 -28.95 -4.30
C LEU A 25 0.68 -28.45 -2.88
N ALA A 26 1.64 -27.88 -2.15
CA ALA A 26 1.50 -27.39 -0.77
C ALA A 26 1.15 -25.90 -0.68
N ASP A 27 1.39 -25.14 -1.75
CA ASP A 27 0.90 -23.79 -2.00
C ASP A 27 -0.16 -23.83 -3.13
N PRO A 28 -1.37 -24.33 -2.84
CA PRO A 28 -2.46 -24.39 -3.81
C PRO A 28 -2.95 -22.99 -4.23
N THR A 29 -2.33 -21.91 -3.74
CA THR A 29 -2.67 -20.51 -4.03
C THR A 29 -1.87 -19.90 -5.18
N GLY A 30 -0.75 -20.51 -5.57
CA GLY A 30 0.13 -19.97 -6.62
C GLY A 30 0.79 -18.63 -6.26
N LEU A 31 0.74 -18.25 -4.98
CA LEU A 31 1.19 -16.95 -4.48
C LEU A 31 2.65 -17.00 -4.01
N LEU A 32 3.09 -18.19 -3.63
CA LEU A 32 4.44 -18.54 -3.19
C LEU A 32 5.10 -19.45 -4.26
N ALA A 33 4.38 -20.35 -4.91
CA ALA A 33 4.95 -21.18 -5.97
C ALA A 33 5.22 -20.37 -7.25
N PRO A 34 6.43 -20.43 -7.86
CA PRO A 34 6.68 -19.79 -9.16
C PRO A 34 5.76 -20.40 -10.23
N GLY A 35 5.23 -19.58 -11.14
CA GLY A 35 4.33 -20.05 -12.20
C GLY A 35 4.98 -21.13 -13.07
N ARG A 36 4.20 -21.98 -13.75
CA ARG A 36 4.72 -23.16 -14.49
C ARG A 36 5.86 -22.84 -15.46
N ALA A 37 5.78 -21.71 -16.17
CA ALA A 37 6.86 -21.27 -17.07
C ALA A 37 8.14 -20.90 -16.30
N GLU A 38 8.02 -20.19 -15.18
CA GLU A 38 9.14 -19.84 -14.29
C GLU A 38 9.75 -21.07 -13.62
N ALA A 39 8.91 -22.03 -13.20
CA ALA A 39 9.36 -23.30 -12.65
C ALA A 39 10.14 -24.13 -13.68
N VAL A 40 9.65 -24.23 -14.92
CA VAL A 40 10.35 -24.93 -16.02
C VAL A 40 11.68 -24.25 -16.36
N LEU A 41 11.70 -22.91 -16.46
CA LEU A 41 12.91 -22.13 -16.66
C LEU A 41 13.91 -22.32 -15.50
N THR A 42 13.44 -22.34 -14.26
CA THR A 42 14.27 -22.54 -13.06
C THR A 42 14.85 -23.95 -13.01
N VAL A 43 14.07 -24.99 -13.32
CA VAL A 43 14.54 -26.38 -13.37
C VAL A 43 15.53 -26.59 -14.52
N THR A 44 15.26 -25.99 -15.69
CA THR A 44 16.14 -26.10 -16.87
C THR A 44 17.46 -25.34 -16.63
N ALA A 45 17.38 -24.15 -16.03
CA ALA A 45 18.56 -23.40 -15.59
C ALA A 45 19.32 -24.15 -14.49
N PHE A 46 18.64 -24.85 -13.57
CA PHE A 46 19.27 -25.69 -12.56
C PHE A 46 20.02 -26.86 -13.19
N PHE A 47 19.42 -27.56 -14.16
CA PHE A 47 20.08 -28.66 -14.85
C PHE A 47 21.33 -28.18 -15.60
N GLY A 48 21.25 -27.04 -16.30
CA GLY A 48 22.38 -26.40 -16.98
C GLY A 48 23.46 -25.88 -16.01
N ALA A 49 23.07 -25.23 -14.91
CA ALA A 49 23.98 -24.70 -13.89
C ALA A 49 24.61 -25.81 -13.03
N SER A 50 23.95 -26.96 -12.90
CA SER A 50 24.47 -28.12 -12.17
C SER A 50 25.74 -28.70 -12.81
N TYR A 51 25.95 -28.47 -14.11
CA TYR A 51 27.24 -28.75 -14.76
C TYR A 51 28.41 -27.94 -14.15
N LEU A 52 28.10 -26.75 -13.61
CA LEU A 52 29.06 -25.84 -12.98
C LEU A 52 29.25 -26.08 -11.48
N LEU A 53 28.57 -27.10 -10.89
CA LEU A 53 28.71 -27.50 -9.47
C LEU A 53 30.15 -27.80 -9.05
N ARG A 54 31.03 -28.14 -9.99
CA ARG A 54 32.47 -28.29 -9.75
C ARG A 54 33.15 -27.00 -9.23
N ARG A 55 32.50 -25.84 -9.35
CA ARG A 55 33.00 -24.52 -8.94
C ARG A 55 32.43 -24.03 -7.60
N GLY A 56 31.61 -24.84 -6.91
CA GLY A 56 31.14 -24.59 -5.54
C GLY A 56 29.72 -24.00 -5.41
N PHE A 57 29.19 -24.05 -4.19
CA PHE A 57 27.82 -23.65 -3.81
C PHE A 57 27.45 -22.24 -4.30
N LEU A 58 28.31 -21.25 -4.04
CA LEU A 58 28.03 -19.84 -4.34
C LEU A 58 27.93 -19.54 -5.85
N ALA A 59 28.70 -20.23 -6.68
CA ALA A 59 28.67 -20.04 -8.13
C ALA A 59 27.39 -20.60 -8.75
N THR A 60 26.97 -21.78 -8.29
CA THR A 60 25.75 -22.46 -8.78
C THR A 60 24.50 -21.72 -8.30
N TRP A 61 24.48 -21.35 -7.01
CA TRP A 61 23.42 -20.54 -6.42
C TRP A 61 23.27 -19.19 -7.13
N GLY A 62 24.39 -18.53 -7.44
CA GLY A 62 24.42 -17.29 -8.18
C GLY A 62 23.78 -17.32 -9.57
N LEU A 63 24.07 -18.35 -10.36
CA LEU A 63 23.53 -18.52 -11.70
C LEU A 63 22.02 -18.79 -11.71
N LEU A 64 21.51 -19.50 -10.69
CA LEU A 64 20.09 -19.75 -10.52
C LEU A 64 19.32 -18.47 -10.22
N VAL A 65 19.87 -17.65 -9.31
CA VAL A 65 19.33 -16.32 -9.03
C VAL A 65 19.38 -15.43 -10.28
N LEU A 66 20.47 -15.48 -11.06
CA LEU A 66 20.59 -14.73 -12.31
C LEU A 66 19.55 -15.16 -13.35
N ALA A 67 19.34 -16.47 -13.53
CA ALA A 67 18.35 -16.99 -14.48
C ALA A 67 16.91 -16.61 -14.09
N ALA A 68 16.58 -16.66 -12.79
CA ALA A 68 15.29 -16.20 -12.28
C ALA A 68 15.08 -14.70 -12.49
N VAL A 69 16.12 -13.88 -12.24
CA VAL A 69 16.11 -12.44 -12.49
C VAL A 69 15.91 -12.13 -13.97
N VAL A 70 16.60 -12.82 -14.86
CA VAL A 70 16.49 -12.66 -16.32
C VAL A 70 15.11 -13.11 -16.83
N GLY A 71 14.60 -14.24 -16.34
CA GLY A 71 13.26 -14.73 -16.68
C GLY A 71 12.17 -13.71 -16.32
N ARG A 72 12.25 -13.13 -15.12
CA ARG A 72 11.31 -12.08 -14.70
C ARG A 72 11.50 -10.76 -15.46
N PHE A 73 12.75 -10.41 -15.79
CA PHE A 73 13.04 -9.25 -16.64
C PHE A 73 12.37 -9.38 -18.02
N LEU A 74 12.51 -10.53 -18.67
CA LEU A 74 11.89 -10.79 -19.99
C LEU A 74 10.36 -10.87 -19.94
N GLY A 75 9.78 -11.37 -18.83
CA GLY A 75 8.32 -11.49 -18.68
C GLY A 75 7.58 -10.19 -18.37
N THR A 76 8.27 -9.16 -17.85
CA THR A 76 7.65 -7.89 -17.41
C THR A 76 7.81 -6.74 -18.41
N VAL A 77 8.83 -6.80 -19.29
CA VAL A 77 9.02 -5.81 -20.39
C VAL A 77 7.79 -5.65 -21.30
N PRO A 78 7.03 -6.71 -21.67
CA PRO A 78 5.81 -6.55 -22.48
C PRO A 78 4.66 -5.84 -21.77
N LEU A 79 4.70 -5.70 -20.44
CA LEU A 79 3.64 -5.08 -19.63
C LEU A 79 3.81 -3.55 -19.49
N GLY A 80 4.78 -2.96 -20.19
CA GLY A 80 5.03 -1.52 -20.20
C GLY A 80 5.66 -0.99 -18.91
N GLU A 81 6.23 -1.86 -18.07
CA GLU A 81 6.94 -1.46 -16.85
C GLU A 81 8.32 -0.87 -17.20
N GLY A 82 8.67 0.26 -16.59
CA GLY A 82 9.97 0.90 -16.81
C GLY A 82 11.14 0.02 -16.32
N PRO A 83 12.34 0.14 -16.93
CA PRO A 83 13.48 -0.75 -16.69
C PRO A 83 13.95 -0.77 -15.22
N PHE A 84 13.70 0.30 -14.47
CA PHE A 84 14.03 0.42 -13.05
C PHE A 84 13.12 -0.45 -12.16
N THR A 85 11.81 -0.46 -12.45
CA THR A 85 10.80 -1.25 -11.73
C THR A 85 11.02 -2.74 -11.98
N THR A 86 11.28 -3.11 -13.23
CA THR A 86 11.58 -4.48 -13.62
C THR A 86 12.84 -5.01 -12.93
N ALA A 87 13.91 -4.22 -12.90
CA ALA A 87 15.17 -4.61 -12.25
C ALA A 87 15.02 -4.77 -10.72
N TRP A 88 14.13 -3.98 -10.11
CA TRP A 88 13.87 -4.02 -8.67
C TRP A 88 12.91 -5.16 -8.27
N ALA A 89 11.86 -5.43 -9.03
CA ALA A 89 10.95 -6.57 -8.81
C ALA A 89 11.67 -7.93 -8.95
N ALA A 90 12.67 -8.00 -9.82
CA ALA A 90 13.48 -9.20 -10.02
C ALA A 90 14.26 -9.64 -8.77
N GLY A 91 14.69 -8.73 -7.90
CA GLY A 91 15.43 -9.09 -6.69
C GLY A 91 14.56 -9.62 -5.55
N PHE A 92 13.27 -9.28 -5.48
CA PHE A 92 12.33 -9.93 -4.55
C PHE A 92 12.12 -11.41 -4.89
N THR A 93 11.92 -11.74 -6.17
CA THR A 93 11.87 -13.14 -6.65
C THR A 93 13.25 -13.82 -6.60
N GLY A 94 14.34 -13.06 -6.79
CA GLY A 94 15.71 -13.57 -6.63
C GLY A 94 16.05 -13.98 -5.19
N VAL A 95 15.61 -13.24 -4.17
CA VAL A 95 15.76 -13.61 -2.75
C VAL A 95 14.84 -14.77 -2.40
N TYR A 96 13.59 -14.72 -2.86
CA TYR A 96 12.59 -15.76 -2.65
C TYR A 96 13.04 -17.13 -3.21
N LEU A 97 13.45 -17.19 -4.48
CA LEU A 97 13.99 -18.39 -5.10
C LEU A 97 15.39 -18.73 -4.60
N GLY A 98 16.17 -17.72 -4.20
CA GLY A 98 17.48 -17.88 -3.57
C GLY A 98 17.41 -18.72 -2.30
N VAL A 99 16.41 -18.53 -1.44
CA VAL A 99 16.19 -19.35 -0.23
C VAL A 99 15.66 -20.74 -0.57
N LEU A 100 14.71 -20.84 -1.51
CA LEU A 100 14.11 -22.12 -1.93
C LEU A 100 15.08 -23.06 -2.65
N CYS A 101 16.17 -22.55 -3.22
CA CYS A 101 17.20 -23.36 -3.88
C CYS A 101 18.21 -23.98 -2.90
N TRP A 102 18.18 -23.65 -1.60
CA TRP A 102 19.11 -24.18 -0.61
C TRP A 102 19.03 -25.70 -0.43
N PRO A 103 17.83 -26.32 -0.32
CA PRO A 103 17.71 -27.76 -0.16
C PRO A 103 18.23 -28.56 -1.37
N ALA A 104 18.30 -27.94 -2.57
CA ALA A 104 18.89 -28.55 -3.76
C ALA A 104 20.41 -28.29 -3.89
N ALA A 105 20.88 -27.10 -3.51
CA ALA A 105 22.28 -26.69 -3.64
C ALA A 105 23.19 -27.24 -2.51
N ILE A 106 22.66 -27.44 -1.30
CA ILE A 106 23.43 -27.94 -0.14
C ILE A 106 23.86 -29.41 -0.33
N PRO A 107 22.99 -30.37 -0.70
CA PRO A 107 23.39 -31.76 -0.91
C PRO A 107 24.37 -31.91 -2.08
N ALA A 108 24.14 -31.18 -3.18
CA ALA A 108 25.03 -31.16 -4.33
C ALA A 108 26.44 -30.66 -3.94
N TRP A 109 26.52 -29.61 -3.11
CA TRP A 109 27.78 -29.12 -2.55
C TRP A 109 28.46 -30.15 -1.62
N ILE A 110 27.70 -30.85 -0.78
CA ILE A 110 28.22 -31.89 0.12
C ILE A 110 28.86 -33.03 -0.68
N VAL A 111 28.25 -33.43 -1.81
CA VAL A 111 28.76 -34.49 -2.69
C VAL A 111 30.02 -34.05 -3.45
N THR A 112 30.13 -32.77 -3.81
CA THR A 112 31.27 -32.25 -4.60
C THR A 112 32.42 -31.69 -3.75
N ARG A 113 32.35 -31.72 -2.40
CA ARG A 113 33.35 -31.14 -1.49
C ARG A 113 34.63 -31.98 -1.38
N ARG A 114 35.41 -32.09 -2.45
CA ARG A 114 36.78 -32.65 -2.36
C ARG A 114 37.79 -31.77 -3.10
N THR A 115 38.00 -30.55 -2.63
CA THR A 115 39.16 -29.72 -2.97
C THR A 115 39.58 -28.86 -1.78
N ARG A 116 40.89 -28.78 -1.49
CA ARG A 116 41.45 -27.87 -0.46
C ARG A 116 41.18 -26.41 -0.86
N ARG A 117 40.70 -25.61 0.10
CA ARG A 117 40.38 -24.18 -0.10
C ARG A 117 41.66 -23.35 -0.13
N VAL A 118 41.93 -22.68 -1.24
CA VAL A 118 42.92 -21.61 -1.32
C VAL A 118 42.17 -20.29 -1.32
N TRP A 119 42.44 -19.41 -0.35
CA TRP A 119 42.02 -18.01 -0.45
C TRP A 119 42.95 -17.32 -1.45
N GLY A 120 42.39 -16.75 -2.51
CA GLY A 120 43.13 -15.83 -3.37
C GLY A 120 43.32 -14.47 -2.70
N ARG A 121 44.12 -13.60 -3.32
CA ARG A 121 44.10 -12.17 -2.96
C ARG A 121 42.82 -11.53 -3.51
N PRO A 122 42.20 -10.57 -2.80
CA PRO A 122 41.13 -9.74 -3.35
C PRO A 122 41.50 -9.17 -4.71
N VAL A 123 40.52 -8.98 -5.60
CA VAL A 123 40.72 -8.42 -6.93
C VAL A 123 40.32 -6.94 -6.91
N PRO A 124 41.28 -6.00 -6.79
CA PRO A 124 40.97 -4.58 -6.59
C PRO A 124 40.18 -3.99 -7.75
N GLU A 125 40.38 -4.51 -8.97
CA GLU A 125 39.63 -4.11 -10.16
C GLU A 125 38.11 -4.27 -9.98
N PHE A 126 37.65 -5.31 -9.27
CA PHE A 126 36.22 -5.48 -9.00
C PHE A 126 35.71 -4.41 -8.06
N THR A 127 36.46 -4.12 -7.00
CA THR A 127 36.12 -3.05 -6.04
C THR A 127 36.11 -1.68 -6.71
N VAL A 128 37.06 -1.41 -7.61
CA VAL A 128 37.13 -0.15 -8.36
C VAL A 128 35.96 -0.03 -9.33
N MET A 129 35.67 -1.05 -10.14
CA MET A 129 34.52 -1.04 -11.06
C MET A 129 33.19 -0.94 -10.30
N THR A 130 33.10 -1.60 -9.14
CA THR A 130 31.93 -1.52 -8.25
C THR A 130 31.83 -0.16 -7.57
N ALA A 131 32.95 0.49 -7.24
CA ALA A 131 32.95 1.86 -6.72
C ALA A 131 32.50 2.86 -7.80
N PHE A 132 32.95 2.71 -9.05
CA PHE A 132 32.46 3.54 -10.16
C PHE A 132 30.97 3.31 -10.46
N ALA A 133 30.54 2.05 -10.59
CA ALA A 133 29.14 1.69 -10.79
C ALA A 133 28.27 2.08 -9.59
N GLY A 134 28.81 1.95 -8.37
CA GLY A 134 28.15 2.31 -7.11
C GLY A 134 28.06 3.80 -6.89
N VAL A 135 29.04 4.61 -7.30
CA VAL A 135 29.02 6.09 -7.25
C VAL A 135 28.11 6.66 -8.34
N GLY A 136 28.16 6.12 -9.56
CA GLY A 136 27.18 6.45 -10.61
C GLY A 136 25.76 6.02 -10.23
N GLY A 137 25.64 4.84 -9.60
CA GLY A 137 24.40 4.34 -9.00
C GLY A 137 23.91 5.20 -7.84
N LEU A 138 24.78 5.67 -6.95
CA LEU A 138 24.48 6.58 -5.82
C LEU A 138 23.86 7.90 -6.28
N LEU A 139 24.37 8.45 -7.38
CA LEU A 139 24.00 9.77 -7.89
C LEU A 139 22.77 9.75 -8.80
N VAL A 140 22.52 8.65 -9.53
CA VAL A 140 21.42 8.55 -10.52
C VAL A 140 20.30 7.58 -10.08
N LEU A 141 20.65 6.50 -9.37
CA LEU A 141 19.72 5.40 -9.03
C LEU A 141 19.43 5.33 -7.51
N GLY A 142 20.34 5.79 -6.66
CA GLY A 142 20.34 5.52 -5.21
C GLY A 142 19.19 6.18 -4.47
N SER A 143 18.82 7.41 -4.85
CA SER A 143 17.60 8.08 -4.36
C SER A 143 16.35 7.30 -4.79
N GLY A 144 16.25 6.94 -6.08
CA GLY A 144 15.22 6.07 -6.66
C GLY A 144 15.07 4.69 -5.99
N TRP A 145 16.18 4.10 -5.53
CA TRP A 145 16.27 2.69 -5.13
C TRP A 145 15.91 2.46 -3.66
N TRP A 146 16.22 3.44 -2.81
CA TRP A 146 16.10 3.31 -1.37
C TRP A 146 15.02 4.21 -0.78
N THR A 147 15.03 5.51 -1.08
CA THR A 147 14.06 6.48 -0.51
C THR A 147 12.86 6.74 -1.42
N HIS A 148 13.05 6.65 -2.73
CA HIS A 148 11.98 6.78 -3.73
C HIS A 148 11.60 5.42 -4.37
N SER A 149 11.91 4.28 -3.73
CA SER A 149 11.41 2.96 -4.16
C SER A 149 10.05 2.64 -3.54
N PRO A 150 9.20 1.79 -4.14
CA PRO A 150 7.88 1.46 -3.60
C PRO A 150 7.81 0.89 -2.17
N VAL A 151 8.93 0.75 -1.47
CA VAL A 151 9.00 0.42 -0.01
C VAL A 151 9.84 1.43 0.78
N GLY A 152 10.46 2.40 0.13
CA GLY A 152 11.32 3.41 0.74
C GLY A 152 10.62 4.30 1.77
N TYR A 153 9.30 4.46 1.63
CA TYR A 153 8.44 5.16 2.61
C TYR A 153 8.40 4.45 3.98
N ALA A 154 8.71 3.14 4.01
CA ALA A 154 8.67 2.32 5.20
C ALA A 154 9.94 2.45 6.08
N PHE A 155 11.04 3.01 5.56
CA PHE A 155 12.25 3.28 6.34
C PHE A 155 12.15 4.62 7.07
N GLY A 156 12.69 4.72 8.28
CA GLY A 156 12.86 5.99 8.97
C GLY A 156 14.08 6.78 8.49
N GLY A 157 14.07 8.08 8.76
CA GLY A 157 15.22 8.96 8.53
C GLY A 157 16.16 9.01 9.74
N GLY A 158 17.46 9.23 9.52
CA GLY A 158 18.46 9.40 10.58
C GLY A 158 19.84 8.84 10.22
N TRP A 159 20.84 9.05 11.09
CA TRP A 159 22.23 8.60 10.86
C TRP A 159 22.40 7.07 10.90
N TRP A 160 21.43 6.34 11.46
CA TRP A 160 21.39 4.87 11.52
C TRP A 160 20.89 4.22 10.22
N PHE A 161 20.27 4.98 9.31
CA PHE A 161 19.92 4.51 7.97
C PHE A 161 21.16 4.65 7.06
N PHE A 162 22.02 3.63 7.01
CA PHE A 162 23.17 3.62 6.10
C PHE A 162 22.86 2.84 4.82
N ALA A 163 22.38 3.55 3.82
CA ALA A 163 22.21 3.07 2.45
C ALA A 163 23.10 3.91 1.52
N PRO A 164 23.61 3.35 0.41
CA PRO A 164 24.32 4.11 -0.63
C PRO A 164 23.31 4.97 -1.41
N THR A 165 22.76 5.99 -0.74
CA THR A 165 21.76 6.92 -1.26
C THR A 165 21.92 8.29 -0.60
N ALA A 166 21.63 9.36 -1.34
CA ALA A 166 21.58 10.71 -0.77
C ALA A 166 20.53 10.87 0.33
N GLY A 167 19.45 10.06 0.29
CA GLY A 167 18.39 10.08 1.30
C GLY A 167 18.79 9.55 2.68
N ALA A 168 19.98 8.95 2.81
CA ALA A 168 20.59 8.54 4.07
C ALA A 168 21.37 9.65 4.76
N GLY A 169 21.40 10.85 4.17
CA GLY A 169 22.34 11.90 4.55
C GLY A 169 23.79 11.52 4.21
N VAL A 170 24.70 12.49 4.32
CA VAL A 170 26.10 12.33 3.91
C VAL A 170 26.78 11.17 4.66
N VAL A 171 26.56 11.09 5.98
CA VAL A 171 27.18 10.05 6.83
C VAL A 171 26.63 8.67 6.50
N GLY A 172 25.30 8.50 6.46
CA GLY A 172 24.67 7.21 6.15
C GLY A 172 25.00 6.73 4.73
N GLY A 173 25.04 7.66 3.78
CA GLY A 173 25.47 7.44 2.39
C GLY A 173 26.87 6.84 2.28
N LEU A 174 27.85 7.48 2.93
CA LEU A 174 29.25 7.05 2.91
C LEU A 174 29.47 5.73 3.65
N VAL A 175 28.83 5.54 4.81
CA VAL A 175 28.90 4.29 5.56
C VAL A 175 28.30 3.14 4.76
N GLY A 176 27.14 3.34 4.14
CA GLY A 176 26.48 2.32 3.31
C GLY A 176 27.34 1.90 2.12
N LEU A 177 27.97 2.86 1.45
CA LEU A 177 28.89 2.58 0.35
C LEU A 177 30.15 1.84 0.83
N ALA A 178 30.75 2.26 1.95
CA ALA A 178 31.95 1.64 2.49
C ALA A 178 31.70 0.17 2.88
N VAL A 179 30.57 -0.11 3.55
CA VAL A 179 30.16 -1.47 3.92
C VAL A 179 29.97 -2.34 2.67
N PHE A 180 29.26 -1.82 1.67
CA PHE A 180 29.03 -2.52 0.41
C PHE A 180 30.35 -2.88 -0.30
N LEU A 181 31.25 -1.90 -0.47
CA LEU A 181 32.52 -2.09 -1.15
C LEU A 181 33.48 -3.01 -0.40
N ALA A 182 33.50 -2.96 0.94
CA ALA A 182 34.31 -3.84 1.76
C ALA A 182 33.91 -5.32 1.56
N VAL A 183 32.61 -5.60 1.53
CA VAL A 183 32.10 -6.95 1.29
C VAL A 183 32.38 -7.42 -0.13
N VAL A 184 32.20 -6.56 -1.14
CA VAL A 184 32.57 -6.87 -2.53
C VAL A 184 34.05 -7.21 -2.63
N HIS A 185 34.92 -6.43 -1.98
CA HIS A 185 36.37 -6.64 -1.97
C HIS A 185 36.74 -8.00 -1.39
N VAL A 186 36.19 -8.35 -0.21
CA VAL A 186 36.45 -9.64 0.44
C VAL A 186 35.85 -10.80 -0.36
N ALA A 187 34.64 -10.65 -0.90
CA ALA A 187 33.97 -11.68 -1.70
C ALA A 187 34.72 -11.97 -3.01
N SER A 188 35.34 -10.95 -3.62
CA SER A 188 36.11 -11.10 -4.86
C SER A 188 37.27 -12.10 -4.75
N ALA A 189 37.90 -12.20 -3.57
CA ALA A 189 39.01 -13.10 -3.30
C ALA A 189 38.66 -14.59 -3.49
N ARG A 190 37.36 -14.93 -3.43
CA ARG A 190 36.84 -16.29 -3.63
C ARG A 190 36.16 -16.49 -4.97
N LEU A 191 35.57 -15.45 -5.52
CA LEU A 191 34.65 -15.57 -6.65
C LEU A 191 35.35 -15.43 -8.02
N VAL A 192 36.63 -15.07 -8.07
CA VAL A 192 37.42 -14.98 -9.31
C VAL A 192 37.99 -16.32 -9.77
N ALA A 193 38.38 -17.19 -8.84
CA ALA A 193 38.94 -18.51 -9.17
C ALA A 193 37.88 -19.51 -9.68
N GLY A 194 36.59 -19.15 -9.61
CA GLY A 194 35.48 -20.02 -9.99
C GLY A 194 34.81 -19.61 -11.31
N PRO A 195 33.66 -18.92 -11.29
CA PRO A 195 32.72 -18.81 -12.44
C PRO A 195 33.13 -17.86 -13.59
N GLY A 196 34.34 -17.31 -13.61
CA GLY A 196 34.79 -16.33 -14.60
C GLY A 196 34.61 -14.87 -14.12
N ARG A 197 35.32 -13.91 -14.74
CA ARG A 197 35.45 -12.54 -14.21
C ARG A 197 34.11 -11.81 -14.06
N PHE A 198 33.24 -11.92 -15.06
CA PHE A 198 31.91 -11.29 -15.05
C PHE A 198 31.04 -11.83 -13.92
N VAL A 199 30.83 -13.15 -13.88
CA VAL A 199 29.97 -13.79 -12.88
C VAL A 199 30.56 -13.61 -11.47
N GLY A 200 31.89 -13.65 -11.34
CA GLY A 200 32.56 -13.40 -10.06
C GLY A 200 32.37 -11.97 -9.53
N CYS A 201 32.43 -10.97 -10.40
CA CYS A 201 32.18 -9.57 -10.05
C CYS A 201 30.71 -9.33 -9.69
N TRP A 202 29.79 -9.86 -10.50
CA TRP A 202 28.35 -9.77 -10.26
C TRP A 202 27.96 -10.40 -8.91
N LEU A 203 28.47 -11.60 -8.61
CA LEU A 203 28.22 -12.28 -7.33
C LEU A 203 28.80 -11.55 -6.12
N ALA A 204 29.98 -10.95 -6.27
CA ALA A 204 30.58 -10.15 -5.20
C ALA A 204 29.70 -8.93 -4.85
N CYS A 205 29.07 -8.32 -5.86
CA CYS A 205 28.12 -7.22 -5.67
C CYS A 205 26.80 -7.70 -5.03
N LEU A 206 26.27 -8.85 -5.43
CA LEU A 206 25.11 -9.45 -4.78
C LEU A 206 25.38 -9.75 -3.29
N CYS A 207 26.54 -10.32 -2.96
CA CYS A 207 26.98 -10.52 -1.58
C CYS A 207 27.06 -9.19 -0.81
N GLY A 208 27.60 -8.13 -1.43
CA GLY A 208 27.63 -6.80 -0.86
C GLY A 208 26.24 -6.25 -0.57
N GLY A 209 25.31 -6.42 -1.50
CA GLY A 209 23.92 -5.96 -1.37
C GLY A 209 23.15 -6.69 -0.27
N LEU A 210 23.28 -8.02 -0.21
CA LEU A 210 22.71 -8.83 0.87
C LEU A 210 23.29 -8.42 2.23
N PHE A 211 24.61 -8.28 2.35
CA PHE A 211 25.20 -7.86 3.62
C PHE A 211 24.75 -6.45 4.04
N LEU A 212 24.61 -5.54 3.08
CA LEU A 212 24.08 -4.20 3.34
C LEU A 212 22.67 -4.24 3.94
N GLY A 213 21.75 -5.03 3.38
CA GLY A 213 20.42 -5.21 3.95
C GLY A 213 20.44 -5.85 5.35
N PHE A 214 21.41 -6.73 5.62
CA PHE A 214 21.55 -7.41 6.90
C PHE A 214 22.07 -6.43 7.94
N ALA A 215 23.13 -5.69 7.61
CA ALA A 215 23.70 -4.67 8.46
C ALA A 215 22.67 -3.58 8.79
N GLN A 216 21.87 -3.14 7.83
CA GLN A 216 20.75 -2.23 8.09
C GLN A 216 19.69 -2.83 9.02
N SER A 217 19.38 -4.12 8.88
CA SER A 217 18.43 -4.81 9.76
C SER A 217 18.96 -4.91 11.19
N VAL A 218 20.27 -5.15 11.35
CA VAL A 218 20.94 -5.14 12.65
C VAL A 218 20.95 -3.73 13.25
N ALA A 219 21.23 -2.71 12.46
CA ALA A 219 21.24 -1.33 12.92
C ALA A 219 19.86 -0.82 13.33
N ALA A 220 18.81 -1.26 12.63
CA ALA A 220 17.43 -0.96 12.99
C ALA A 220 17.04 -1.50 14.38
N LEU A 221 17.71 -2.56 14.89
CA LEU A 221 17.50 -3.03 16.27
C LEU A 221 17.83 -1.97 17.33
N PHE A 222 18.66 -0.99 16.98
CA PHE A 222 19.16 0.05 17.88
C PHE A 222 18.65 1.46 17.52
N ALA A 223 17.69 1.57 16.58
CA ALA A 223 17.14 2.84 16.14
C ALA A 223 16.05 3.35 17.12
N TYR A 224 16.06 4.66 17.39
CA TYR A 224 15.18 5.31 18.38
C TYR A 224 13.92 5.97 17.77
N GLY A 225 13.66 5.80 16.47
CA GLY A 225 12.52 6.41 15.77
C GLY A 225 11.30 5.48 15.61
N PRO A 226 10.05 5.99 15.65
CA PRO A 226 8.84 5.18 15.55
C PRO A 226 8.71 4.44 14.21
N ALA A 227 9.42 4.84 13.16
CA ALA A 227 9.41 4.15 11.86
C ALA A 227 10.38 2.96 11.76
N ASP A 228 11.42 2.87 12.61
CA ASP A 228 12.48 1.84 12.53
C ASP A 228 12.66 1.01 13.81
N ALA A 229 12.02 1.39 14.93
CA ALA A 229 12.13 0.65 16.17
C ALA A 229 11.57 -0.78 16.00
N VAL A 230 12.43 -1.77 16.29
CA VAL A 230 12.07 -3.20 16.31
C VAL A 230 11.11 -3.53 17.46
N SER A 231 11.01 -2.66 18.46
CA SER A 231 10.13 -2.80 19.62
C SER A 231 8.65 -2.53 19.35
N GLY A 232 8.21 -2.31 18.11
CA GLY A 232 6.80 -2.03 17.80
C GLY A 232 6.33 -2.48 16.40
N ASP A 233 6.09 -3.78 16.25
CA ASP A 233 5.07 -4.37 15.36
C ASP A 233 5.23 -4.37 13.81
N LEU A 234 6.38 -3.96 13.25
CA LEU A 234 6.77 -4.56 11.96
C LEU A 234 7.40 -5.92 12.30
N TRP A 235 6.73 -7.03 11.95
CA TRP A 235 7.26 -8.39 12.15
C TRP A 235 8.75 -8.37 11.76
N PRO A 236 9.70 -8.63 12.68
CA PRO A 236 11.13 -8.49 12.41
C PRO A 236 11.55 -9.24 11.14
N VAL A 237 10.83 -10.33 10.85
CA VAL A 237 10.92 -11.14 9.64
C VAL A 237 10.53 -10.37 8.37
N LEU A 238 9.40 -9.65 8.35
CA LEU A 238 8.96 -8.89 7.17
C LEU A 238 9.88 -7.68 6.92
N ALA A 239 10.28 -7.00 7.99
CA ALA A 239 11.18 -5.86 7.90
C ALA A 239 12.59 -6.28 7.45
N LEU A 240 13.07 -7.43 7.93
CA LEU A 240 14.28 -8.09 7.43
C LEU A 240 14.10 -8.48 5.97
N PHE A 241 12.99 -9.11 5.60
CA PHE A 241 12.71 -9.52 4.22
C PHE A 241 12.75 -8.33 3.25
N ILE A 242 12.09 -7.21 3.58
CA ILE A 242 12.11 -5.99 2.78
C ILE A 242 13.55 -5.46 2.63
N ARG A 243 14.30 -5.33 3.74
CA ARG A 243 15.69 -4.83 3.71
C ARG A 243 16.63 -5.77 2.94
N MET A 244 16.43 -7.08 3.06
CA MET A 244 17.17 -8.10 2.32
C MET A 244 16.87 -8.06 0.83
N ALA A 245 15.60 -7.95 0.46
CA ALA A 245 15.19 -7.86 -0.93
C ALA A 245 15.70 -6.57 -1.60
N VAL A 246 15.61 -5.42 -0.93
CA VAL A 246 16.13 -4.15 -1.45
C VAL A 246 17.65 -4.20 -1.60
N GLY A 247 18.36 -4.73 -0.61
CA GLY A 247 19.81 -4.92 -0.65
C GLY A 247 20.27 -5.86 -1.75
N ALA A 248 19.64 -7.03 -1.88
CA ALA A 248 19.93 -8.00 -2.95
C ALA A 248 19.70 -7.38 -4.34
N SER A 249 18.57 -6.71 -4.53
CA SER A 249 18.23 -6.02 -5.78
C SER A 249 19.29 -4.98 -6.16
N TYR A 250 19.73 -4.18 -5.18
CA TYR A 250 20.79 -3.19 -5.36
C TYR A 250 22.10 -3.86 -5.81
N GLY A 251 22.52 -4.92 -5.11
CA GLY A 251 23.73 -5.68 -5.43
C GLY A 251 23.70 -6.32 -6.83
N THR A 252 22.55 -6.84 -7.24
CA THR A 252 22.33 -7.42 -8.57
C THR A 252 22.50 -6.41 -9.69
N VAL A 253 21.92 -5.21 -9.55
CA VAL A 253 21.96 -4.18 -10.59
C VAL A 253 23.34 -3.52 -10.67
N ILE A 254 23.90 -3.11 -9.54
CA ILE A 254 25.25 -2.55 -9.50
C ILE A 254 26.27 -3.58 -9.99
N GLY A 255 26.07 -4.85 -9.64
CA GLY A 255 26.88 -5.96 -10.12
C GLY A 255 26.84 -6.11 -11.63
N LEU A 256 25.70 -5.87 -12.28
CA LEU A 256 25.58 -5.98 -13.74
C LEU A 256 26.42 -4.91 -14.44
N PHE A 257 26.34 -3.66 -13.98
CA PHE A 257 27.15 -2.56 -14.48
C PHE A 257 28.65 -2.81 -14.21
N ALA A 258 29.00 -3.18 -12.99
CA ALA A 258 30.39 -3.44 -12.61
C ALA A 258 30.99 -4.61 -13.41
N ALA A 259 30.27 -5.72 -13.52
CA ALA A 259 30.72 -6.90 -14.25
C ALA A 259 30.86 -6.61 -15.76
N THR A 260 29.92 -5.87 -16.36
CA THR A 260 30.01 -5.46 -17.76
C THR A 260 31.23 -4.57 -18.01
N ALA A 261 31.50 -3.63 -17.10
CA ALA A 261 32.71 -2.80 -17.15
C ALA A 261 34.00 -3.63 -17.07
N THR A 262 34.03 -4.73 -16.30
CA THR A 262 35.20 -5.63 -16.24
C THR A 262 35.47 -6.40 -17.54
N ILE A 263 34.49 -6.50 -18.45
CA ILE A 263 34.67 -7.09 -19.79
C ILE A 263 35.07 -6.01 -20.80
N LEU A 264 34.36 -4.88 -20.79
CA LEU A 264 34.47 -3.85 -21.82
C LEU A 264 35.71 -2.95 -21.71
N LEU A 265 36.32 -2.85 -20.53
CA LEU A 265 37.52 -2.04 -20.31
C LEU A 265 38.76 -2.96 -20.23
N PRO A 266 39.47 -3.21 -21.35
CA PRO A 266 40.73 -3.93 -21.29
C PRO A 266 41.75 -3.15 -20.45
N GLY A 267 42.44 -3.87 -19.56
CA GLY A 267 43.39 -3.30 -18.62
C GLY A 267 44.49 -2.50 -19.34
N ARG A 268 44.71 -1.26 -18.85
CA ARG A 268 45.70 -0.24 -19.24
C ARG A 268 45.28 0.71 -20.37
N LYS A 269 44.68 1.84 -19.98
CA LYS A 269 45.35 3.15 -19.84
C LYS A 269 44.38 4.13 -19.15
N LYS A 270 44.94 5.05 -18.36
CA LYS A 270 44.22 6.15 -17.71
C LYS A 270 43.48 6.95 -18.78
N ALA A 271 42.15 6.89 -18.79
CA ALA A 271 41.32 7.86 -19.48
C ALA A 271 40.17 8.18 -18.54
N ALA A 272 40.31 9.30 -17.84
CA ALA A 272 39.16 10.00 -17.28
C ALA A 272 38.33 10.50 -18.47
N VAL A 273 37.10 10.00 -18.59
CA VAL A 273 36.11 10.53 -19.55
C VAL A 273 34.96 11.08 -18.71
N PRO A 274 34.49 12.32 -18.99
CA PRO A 274 33.64 13.07 -18.08
C PRO A 274 32.17 12.65 -18.25
N ALA A 275 31.75 11.65 -17.47
CA ALA A 275 30.33 11.30 -17.31
C ALA A 275 29.57 12.25 -16.36
N LEU A 276 30.26 13.28 -15.84
CA LEU A 276 29.74 14.19 -14.81
C LEU A 276 28.83 15.30 -15.38
N ALA A 277 28.90 15.59 -16.69
CA ALA A 277 28.21 16.73 -17.29
C ALA A 277 26.73 16.44 -17.70
N LEU A 278 26.34 15.18 -17.89
CA LEU A 278 24.96 14.82 -18.23
C LEU A 278 24.10 14.52 -16.98
N ALA A 279 24.74 14.29 -15.83
CA ALA A 279 24.08 13.97 -14.57
C ALA A 279 23.62 15.22 -13.78
N MET A 280 24.12 16.41 -14.13
CA MET A 280 23.75 17.67 -13.44
C MET A 280 22.47 18.33 -13.96
N THR A 281 21.87 17.84 -15.06
CA THR A 281 20.65 18.42 -15.64
C THR A 281 19.36 17.73 -15.20
N LEU A 282 19.40 16.75 -14.28
CA LEU A 282 18.23 16.00 -13.82
C LEU A 282 18.27 15.74 -12.30
N SER A 283 18.39 16.80 -11.51
CA SER A 283 18.01 16.74 -10.09
C SER A 283 16.61 17.34 -9.96
N PRO A 284 15.56 16.55 -9.66
CA PRO A 284 14.36 17.14 -9.08
C PRO A 284 14.73 17.58 -7.67
N GLU A 285 14.76 18.89 -7.46
CA GLU A 285 14.84 19.51 -6.15
C GLU A 285 13.80 18.85 -5.22
N ALA A 286 14.25 18.34 -4.08
CA ALA A 286 13.36 17.97 -3.00
C ALA A 286 12.81 19.26 -2.38
N SER A 287 11.74 19.78 -2.97
CA SER A 287 10.96 20.86 -2.37
C SER A 287 10.20 20.28 -1.18
N ALA A 288 10.52 20.74 0.03
CA ALA A 288 9.55 20.73 1.12
C ALA A 288 8.37 21.58 0.64
N LEU A 289 7.23 20.96 0.31
CA LEU A 289 6.01 21.66 -0.09
C LEU A 289 5.07 21.77 1.11
N PRO A 290 4.92 22.97 1.70
CA PRO A 290 3.88 23.23 2.68
C PRO A 290 2.58 23.59 1.93
N ASP A 291 1.74 22.61 1.61
CA ASP A 291 0.27 22.75 1.49
C ASP A 291 -0.37 21.48 0.87
N ARG A 292 -0.50 20.39 1.64
CA ARG A 292 -1.20 19.17 1.22
C ARG A 292 -2.49 18.96 2.01
N ALA A 293 -3.38 19.94 1.92
CA ALA A 293 -4.65 19.95 2.63
C ALA A 293 -5.83 19.80 1.65
N ILE A 294 -6.90 19.14 2.09
CA ILE A 294 -8.18 19.19 1.38
C ILE A 294 -8.72 20.63 1.51
N THR A 295 -9.12 21.21 0.37
CA THR A 295 -9.65 22.58 0.32
C THR A 295 -10.99 22.64 -0.40
N ASP A 296 -11.87 23.52 0.07
CA ASP A 296 -13.15 23.78 -0.58
C ASP A 296 -13.04 24.82 -1.71
N GLY A 297 -14.16 25.14 -2.37
CA GLY A 297 -14.23 26.14 -3.43
C GLY A 297 -13.86 27.56 -2.99
N HIS A 298 -13.86 27.83 -1.68
CA HIS A 298 -13.42 29.09 -1.09
C HIS A 298 -11.93 29.05 -0.69
N GLY A 299 -11.23 27.93 -0.85
CA GLY A 299 -9.82 27.78 -0.47
C GLY A 299 -9.58 27.58 1.03
N ARG A 300 -10.63 27.34 1.83
CA ARG A 300 -10.50 26.97 3.24
C ARG A 300 -9.90 25.57 3.34
N GLN A 301 -9.03 25.34 4.33
CA GLN A 301 -8.64 23.97 4.70
C GLN A 301 -9.82 23.28 5.37
N VAL A 302 -10.18 22.08 4.92
CA VAL A 302 -11.33 21.31 5.41
C VAL A 302 -10.86 20.01 6.05
N LEU A 303 -11.37 19.71 7.24
CA LEU A 303 -11.23 18.38 7.85
C LEU A 303 -12.53 17.61 7.70
N LEU A 304 -12.52 16.65 6.77
CA LEU A 304 -13.66 15.76 6.54
C LEU A 304 -13.64 14.65 7.60
N ARG A 305 -14.39 14.83 8.70
CA ARG A 305 -14.51 13.84 9.78
C ARG A 305 -15.92 13.30 9.86
N GLY A 306 -16.05 11.99 9.85
CA GLY A 306 -17.35 11.37 9.77
C GLY A 306 -17.32 9.87 9.91
N VAL A 307 -18.20 9.22 9.15
CA VAL A 307 -18.51 7.79 9.34
C VAL A 307 -18.73 7.08 8.01
N GLY A 308 -18.36 5.81 7.95
CA GLY A 308 -18.70 4.89 6.89
C GLY A 308 -20.14 4.41 7.01
N VAL A 309 -20.83 4.35 5.87
CA VAL A 309 -22.24 3.96 5.75
C VAL A 309 -22.32 2.83 4.74
N ASN A 310 -22.58 1.60 5.21
CA ASN A 310 -22.62 0.38 4.39
C ASN A 310 -24.05 -0.08 4.05
N GLN A 311 -25.06 0.73 4.35
CA GLN A 311 -26.47 0.36 4.20
C GLN A 311 -26.92 0.21 2.73
N LEU A 312 -26.09 0.61 1.77
CA LEU A 312 -26.34 0.42 0.34
C LEU A 312 -25.49 -0.72 -0.28
N VAL A 313 -24.69 -1.43 0.51
CA VAL A 313 -23.81 -2.51 0.03
C VAL A 313 -24.60 -3.78 -0.27
N ASP A 314 -24.18 -4.49 -1.31
CA ASP A 314 -24.70 -5.81 -1.71
C ASP A 314 -23.87 -6.93 -1.09
N TYR A 315 -24.10 -7.18 0.20
CA TYR A 315 -23.46 -8.26 0.92
C TYR A 315 -24.05 -9.63 0.56
N TRP A 316 -23.18 -10.64 0.49
CA TRP A 316 -23.57 -12.03 0.57
C TRP A 316 -24.24 -12.34 1.90
N SER A 317 -25.22 -13.24 1.87
CA SER A 317 -25.93 -13.72 3.05
C SER A 317 -25.68 -15.21 3.23
N GLY A 318 -25.15 -15.58 4.40
CA GLY A 318 -25.02 -16.98 4.81
C GLY A 318 -26.27 -17.54 5.48
N ASP A 319 -27.17 -16.66 5.91
CA ASP A 319 -28.46 -16.97 6.52
C ASP A 319 -29.48 -15.96 6.01
N SER A 320 -30.35 -16.41 5.10
CA SER A 320 -31.34 -15.55 4.45
C SER A 320 -32.40 -15.01 5.40
N THR A 321 -32.47 -15.52 6.64
CA THR A 321 -33.38 -14.99 7.67
C THR A 321 -32.82 -13.77 8.39
N LYS A 322 -31.52 -13.49 8.24
CA LYS A 322 -30.84 -12.35 8.85
C LYS A 322 -30.54 -11.29 7.79
N GLU A 323 -30.93 -10.05 8.07
CA GLU A 323 -30.60 -8.90 7.22
C GLU A 323 -29.09 -8.67 7.21
N THR A 324 -28.53 -8.44 6.02
CA THR A 324 -27.10 -8.16 5.83
C THR A 324 -26.77 -6.66 5.92
N VAL A 325 -27.78 -5.80 5.77
CA VAL A 325 -27.68 -4.35 5.96
C VAL A 325 -28.88 -3.84 6.78
N ARG A 326 -28.68 -2.75 7.51
CA ARG A 326 -29.79 -2.04 8.19
C ARG A 326 -30.39 -0.97 7.27
N PRO A 327 -31.65 -0.56 7.47
CA PRO A 327 -32.18 0.61 6.78
C PRO A 327 -31.37 1.88 7.05
N LEU A 328 -31.22 2.72 6.02
CA LEU A 328 -30.67 4.07 6.12
C LEU A 328 -31.81 5.08 6.00
N THR A 329 -31.95 5.94 7.00
CA THR A 329 -33.06 6.90 7.13
C THR A 329 -32.53 8.31 7.33
N ASP A 330 -33.38 9.32 7.11
CA ASP A 330 -33.03 10.72 7.44
C ASP A 330 -32.71 10.90 8.93
N GLY A 331 -33.33 10.09 9.79
CA GLY A 331 -33.03 10.06 11.22
C GLY A 331 -31.58 9.64 11.54
N ASP A 332 -30.96 8.85 10.68
CA ASP A 332 -29.55 8.48 10.80
C ASP A 332 -28.64 9.69 10.55
N PHE A 333 -28.89 10.43 9.46
CA PHE A 333 -28.12 11.62 9.12
C PHE A 333 -28.26 12.74 10.16
N ARG A 334 -29.45 12.90 10.77
CA ARG A 334 -29.63 13.82 11.90
C ARG A 334 -28.79 13.41 13.12
N GLN A 335 -28.69 12.12 13.41
CA GLN A 335 -27.85 11.63 14.51
C GLN A 335 -26.36 11.81 14.22
N MET A 336 -25.94 11.54 12.98
CA MET A 336 -24.57 11.82 12.51
C MET A 336 -24.21 13.30 12.66
N ALA A 337 -25.08 14.20 12.24
CA ALA A 337 -24.88 15.65 12.40
C ALA A 337 -24.84 16.07 13.87
N ALA A 338 -25.65 15.44 14.74
CA ALA A 338 -25.61 15.67 16.18
C ALA A 338 -24.31 15.17 16.86
N MET A 339 -23.55 14.29 16.20
CA MET A 339 -22.19 13.92 16.60
C MET A 339 -21.12 14.83 16.00
N GLY A 340 -21.50 15.83 15.20
CA GLY A 340 -20.60 16.80 14.60
C GLY A 340 -19.94 16.34 13.29
N PHE A 341 -20.36 15.20 12.73
CA PHE A 341 -19.82 14.70 11.46
C PHE A 341 -20.05 15.71 10.31
N SER A 342 -19.07 15.80 9.43
CA SER A 342 -19.07 16.65 8.23
C SER A 342 -19.04 15.85 6.93
N VAL A 343 -18.80 14.54 6.99
CA VAL A 343 -18.71 13.66 5.83
C VAL A 343 -19.37 12.30 6.08
N VAL A 344 -19.93 11.71 5.03
CA VAL A 344 -20.34 10.31 4.99
C VAL A 344 -19.51 9.60 3.91
N ARG A 345 -18.83 8.50 4.28
CA ARG A 345 -18.24 7.57 3.30
C ARG A 345 -19.31 6.54 2.94
N LEU A 346 -20.03 6.80 1.86
CA LEU A 346 -21.16 5.98 1.43
C LEU A 346 -20.66 4.83 0.56
N ALA A 347 -20.63 3.63 1.15
CA ALA A 347 -20.22 2.42 0.46
C ALA A 347 -21.33 1.96 -0.50
N VAL A 348 -20.95 1.80 -1.76
CA VAL A 348 -21.81 1.34 -2.87
C VAL A 348 -21.15 0.14 -3.56
N SER A 349 -21.96 -0.76 -4.11
CA SER A 349 -21.44 -1.98 -4.74
C SER A 349 -21.53 -1.91 -6.26
N TRP A 350 -20.44 -2.30 -6.93
CA TRP A 350 -20.43 -2.44 -8.39
C TRP A 350 -21.53 -3.40 -8.87
N SER A 351 -21.80 -4.46 -8.13
CA SER A 351 -22.85 -5.44 -8.44
C SER A 351 -24.24 -4.85 -8.56
N LEU A 352 -24.54 -3.76 -7.85
CA LEU A 352 -25.81 -3.04 -7.95
C LEU A 352 -25.75 -1.83 -8.88
N LEU A 353 -24.57 -1.24 -9.11
CA LEU A 353 -24.38 -0.21 -10.12
C LEU A 353 -24.55 -0.79 -11.53
N GLU A 354 -23.94 -1.95 -11.80
CA GLU A 354 -23.92 -2.60 -13.11
C GLU A 354 -24.34 -4.07 -12.99
N PRO A 355 -25.60 -4.36 -12.61
CA PRO A 355 -26.07 -5.74 -12.41
C PRO A 355 -26.05 -6.54 -13.72
N THR A 356 -26.20 -5.86 -14.84
CA THR A 356 -26.08 -6.41 -16.20
C THR A 356 -24.95 -5.69 -16.93
N PRO A 357 -24.04 -6.40 -17.64
CA PRO A 357 -22.89 -5.77 -18.28
C PRO A 357 -23.30 -4.60 -19.19
N GLY A 358 -22.69 -3.45 -18.99
CA GLY A 358 -22.87 -2.23 -19.77
C GLY A 358 -24.09 -1.39 -19.41
N THR A 359 -24.88 -1.75 -18.38
CA THR A 359 -26.10 -1.03 -17.98
C THR A 359 -25.98 -0.51 -16.56
N LEU A 360 -26.06 0.81 -16.39
CA LEU A 360 -26.08 1.44 -15.07
C LEU A 360 -27.51 1.38 -14.51
N ASP A 361 -27.69 0.85 -13.31
CA ASP A 361 -29.01 0.72 -12.68
C ASP A 361 -29.51 2.07 -12.14
N ALA A 362 -30.52 2.63 -12.80
CA ALA A 362 -31.08 3.92 -12.44
C ALA A 362 -31.76 3.92 -11.04
N GLY A 363 -32.32 2.79 -10.61
CA GLY A 363 -32.97 2.67 -9.31
C GLY A 363 -31.97 2.72 -8.16
N TYR A 364 -30.82 2.06 -8.32
CA TYR A 364 -29.73 2.10 -7.37
C TYR A 364 -29.04 3.47 -7.33
N VAL A 365 -28.81 4.10 -8.49
CA VAL A 365 -28.32 5.48 -8.56
C VAL A 365 -29.28 6.46 -7.84
N ALA A 366 -30.59 6.30 -8.00
CA ALA A 366 -31.58 7.12 -7.29
C ALA A 366 -31.54 6.92 -5.76
N ARG A 367 -31.24 5.71 -5.28
CA ARG A 367 -30.99 5.46 -3.85
C ARG A 367 -29.72 6.15 -3.35
N ILE A 368 -28.65 6.12 -4.13
CA ILE A 368 -27.41 6.84 -3.82
C ILE A 368 -27.68 8.35 -3.75
N ARG A 369 -28.36 8.91 -4.74
CA ARG A 369 -28.72 10.34 -4.77
C ARG A 369 -29.55 10.74 -3.55
N ARG A 370 -30.54 9.94 -3.17
CA ARG A 370 -31.33 10.17 -1.95
C ARG A 370 -30.46 10.23 -0.69
N ALA A 371 -29.50 9.33 -0.54
CA ALA A 371 -28.59 9.33 0.60
C ALA A 371 -27.67 10.56 0.59
N VAL A 372 -27.17 10.97 -0.58
CA VAL A 372 -26.39 12.21 -0.77
C VAL A 372 -27.20 13.44 -0.39
N ASP A 373 -28.45 13.54 -0.84
CA ASP A 373 -29.34 14.66 -0.55
C ASP A 373 -29.68 14.73 0.95
N GLN A 374 -29.91 13.59 1.59
CA GLN A 374 -30.15 13.51 3.04
C GLN A 374 -28.91 13.90 3.86
N ALA A 375 -27.70 13.50 3.42
CA ALA A 375 -26.46 13.96 4.04
C ALA A 375 -26.32 15.49 3.90
N ALA A 376 -26.56 16.03 2.72
CA ALA A 376 -26.47 17.46 2.43
C ALA A 376 -27.45 18.29 3.26
N ALA A 377 -28.69 17.82 3.39
CA ALA A 377 -29.72 18.45 4.24
C ALA A 377 -29.31 18.51 5.73
N ASN A 378 -28.35 17.68 6.13
CA ASN A 378 -27.79 17.60 7.48
C ASN A 378 -26.35 18.17 7.57
N ASP A 379 -25.97 19.07 6.66
CA ASP A 379 -24.66 19.75 6.63
C ASP A 379 -23.48 18.76 6.54
N MET A 380 -23.62 17.70 5.76
CA MET A 380 -22.56 16.73 5.47
C MET A 380 -22.38 16.56 3.96
N VAL A 381 -21.13 16.39 3.54
CA VAL A 381 -20.79 15.97 2.17
C VAL A 381 -20.64 14.46 2.09
N THR A 382 -20.72 13.89 0.89
CA THR A 382 -20.59 12.44 0.68
C THR A 382 -19.36 12.09 -0.13
N VAL A 383 -18.57 11.13 0.35
CA VAL A 383 -17.58 10.41 -0.46
C VAL A 383 -18.25 9.12 -0.92
N ILE A 384 -18.42 8.95 -2.23
CA ILE A 384 -19.00 7.73 -2.81
C ILE A 384 -17.88 6.70 -2.95
N ASP A 385 -17.98 5.61 -2.19
CA ASP A 385 -16.97 4.58 -2.09
C ASP A 385 -17.41 3.31 -2.81
N LEU A 386 -16.66 2.94 -3.85
CA LEU A 386 -16.87 1.66 -4.52
C LEU A 386 -16.32 0.54 -3.65
N HIS A 387 -17.19 0.02 -2.80
CA HIS A 387 -16.87 -0.93 -1.77
C HIS A 387 -16.77 -2.35 -2.33
N GLN A 388 -15.79 -3.07 -1.83
CA GLN A 388 -15.64 -4.50 -2.01
C GLN A 388 -14.86 -5.08 -0.83
N ASP A 389 -15.22 -6.29 -0.44
CA ASP A 389 -14.41 -7.18 0.37
C ASP A 389 -14.18 -8.46 -0.41
N ALA A 390 -12.93 -8.93 -0.47
CA ALA A 390 -12.56 -10.17 -1.16
C ALA A 390 -13.21 -10.31 -2.55
N TRP A 391 -13.18 -9.23 -3.34
CA TRP A 391 -13.72 -9.09 -4.69
C TRP A 391 -15.24 -9.02 -4.82
N GLY A 392 -16.01 -9.96 -4.25
CA GLY A 392 -17.45 -10.00 -4.47
C GLY A 392 -18.18 -11.21 -3.92
N ARG A 393 -19.52 -11.19 -3.99
CA ARG A 393 -20.40 -12.29 -3.54
C ARG A 393 -20.08 -13.64 -4.19
N GLY A 394 -19.62 -13.63 -5.44
CA GLY A 394 -19.38 -14.83 -6.25
C GLY A 394 -18.21 -15.70 -5.79
N VAL A 395 -17.34 -15.21 -4.89
CA VAL A 395 -16.16 -15.95 -4.41
C VAL A 395 -16.52 -17.10 -3.46
N VAL A 396 -17.77 -17.15 -2.99
CA VAL A 396 -18.26 -18.16 -2.05
C VAL A 396 -18.01 -19.59 -2.54
N ALA A 397 -17.47 -20.41 -1.65
CA ALA A 397 -17.32 -21.84 -1.86
C ALA A 397 -18.70 -22.52 -1.90
N PRO A 398 -18.96 -23.46 -2.83
CA PRO A 398 -20.17 -24.28 -2.79
C PRO A 398 -20.34 -24.97 -1.43
N MET A 399 -21.59 -25.12 -0.96
CA MET A 399 -21.86 -25.85 0.26
C MET A 399 -21.27 -27.26 0.22
N GLY A 400 -20.70 -27.69 1.34
CA GLY A 400 -20.03 -28.99 1.44
C GLY A 400 -18.65 -29.07 0.80
N SER A 401 -18.10 -27.96 0.30
CA SER A 401 -16.73 -27.92 -0.22
C SER A 401 -15.73 -28.36 0.85
N THR A 402 -14.87 -29.31 0.50
CA THR A 402 -13.73 -29.71 1.31
C THR A 402 -12.50 -28.92 0.87
N CYS A 403 -11.79 -28.36 1.85
CA CYS A 403 -10.57 -27.60 1.62
C CYS A 403 -9.36 -28.39 2.17
N PRO A 404 -8.16 -28.27 1.56
CA PRO A 404 -6.94 -28.88 2.08
C PRO A 404 -6.66 -28.53 3.54
N THR A 405 -5.94 -29.40 4.23
CA THR A 405 -5.50 -29.18 5.63
C THR A 405 -4.85 -27.81 5.78
N GLY A 406 -5.29 -27.04 6.77
CA GLY A 406 -4.79 -25.68 7.03
C GLY A 406 -5.55 -24.57 6.29
N THR A 407 -6.55 -24.90 5.47
CA THR A 407 -7.41 -23.93 4.77
C THR A 407 -8.88 -24.19 5.08
N THR A 408 -9.73 -23.18 4.91
CA THR A 408 -11.19 -23.30 5.14
C THR A 408 -11.99 -22.82 3.93
N PRO A 409 -13.22 -23.32 3.72
CA PRO A 409 -14.08 -22.81 2.66
C PRO A 409 -14.30 -21.31 2.79
N LEU A 410 -14.16 -20.57 1.69
CA LEU A 410 -14.38 -19.13 1.65
C LEU A 410 -15.89 -18.83 1.62
N ILE A 411 -16.34 -17.86 2.40
CA ILE A 411 -17.71 -17.31 2.31
C ILE A 411 -17.81 -16.23 1.22
N GLY A 412 -19.03 -15.82 0.86
CA GLY A 412 -19.21 -14.67 -0.03
C GLY A 412 -19.06 -13.35 0.74
N TRP A 413 -18.77 -12.28 0.00
CA TRP A 413 -18.58 -10.93 0.53
C TRP A 413 -19.39 -9.92 -0.29
N ASP A 414 -18.79 -8.87 -0.85
CA ASP A 414 -19.48 -7.80 -1.59
C ASP A 414 -18.53 -7.13 -2.60
N GLY A 415 -19.10 -6.40 -3.56
CA GLY A 415 -18.34 -5.67 -4.56
C GLY A 415 -18.74 -5.99 -5.98
N ALA A 416 -17.94 -6.79 -6.69
CA ALA A 416 -18.09 -7.06 -8.11
C ALA A 416 -19.32 -7.95 -8.43
N PRO A 417 -20.01 -7.71 -9.56
CA PRO A 417 -21.09 -8.57 -10.03
C PRO A 417 -20.57 -9.95 -10.45
N GLY A 418 -21.44 -10.96 -10.40
CA GLY A 418 -21.09 -12.33 -10.78
C GLY A 418 -20.58 -12.45 -12.22
N TRP A 419 -21.13 -11.66 -13.15
CA TRP A 419 -20.69 -11.67 -14.56
C TRP A 419 -19.26 -11.12 -14.74
N ALA A 420 -18.78 -10.28 -13.84
CA ALA A 420 -17.43 -9.72 -13.87
C ALA A 420 -16.38 -10.73 -13.39
N THR A 421 -16.80 -11.96 -13.05
CA THR A 421 -15.91 -12.92 -12.42
C THR A 421 -16.00 -14.32 -13.02
N PRO A 422 -15.20 -14.60 -14.05
CA PRO A 422 -15.12 -15.93 -14.65
C PRO A 422 -14.57 -17.01 -13.71
N PHE A 423 -13.76 -16.65 -12.71
CA PHE A 423 -13.14 -17.52 -11.68
C PHE A 423 -12.28 -18.70 -12.17
N ASP A 424 -12.41 -19.16 -13.41
CA ASP A 424 -11.65 -20.24 -14.08
C ASP A 424 -11.47 -21.53 -13.28
N GLY A 425 -12.43 -21.86 -12.40
CA GLY A 425 -12.33 -23.04 -11.53
C GLY A 425 -11.32 -22.90 -10.38
N SER A 426 -10.82 -21.69 -10.10
CA SER A 426 -9.93 -21.40 -8.98
C SER A 426 -10.51 -21.85 -7.65
N LYS A 427 -9.62 -22.35 -6.78
CA LYS A 427 -10.00 -22.87 -5.46
C LYS A 427 -10.60 -21.77 -4.60
N ARG A 428 -11.75 -22.06 -3.99
CA ARG A 428 -12.50 -21.16 -3.11
C ARG A 428 -12.22 -21.47 -1.64
N CYS A 429 -10.95 -21.68 -1.33
CA CYS A 429 -10.48 -21.93 0.03
C CYS A 429 -9.65 -20.74 0.48
N GLN A 430 -9.90 -20.24 1.69
CA GLN A 430 -9.12 -19.17 2.30
C GLN A 430 -8.01 -19.73 3.18
N PHE A 431 -6.94 -18.95 3.29
CA PHE A 431 -5.78 -19.24 4.13
C PHE A 431 -5.27 -17.91 4.72
N LEU A 432 -4.98 -17.90 6.02
CA LEU A 432 -4.66 -16.72 6.83
C LEU A 432 -5.76 -15.65 6.84
N VAL A 433 -6.03 -15.02 5.69
CA VAL A 433 -7.03 -13.96 5.50
C VAL A 433 -7.79 -14.17 4.19
N LYS A 434 -9.00 -13.63 4.09
CA LYS A 434 -9.92 -13.79 2.94
C LYS A 434 -9.31 -13.29 1.63
N GLU A 435 -8.51 -12.22 1.69
CA GLU A 435 -7.88 -11.55 0.55
C GLU A 435 -6.82 -12.40 -0.16
N LEU A 436 -6.28 -13.42 0.53
CA LEU A 436 -5.27 -14.32 -0.03
C LEU A 436 -5.87 -15.56 -0.70
N ALA A 437 -7.20 -15.71 -0.69
CA ALA A 437 -7.84 -16.86 -1.31
C ALA A 437 -7.53 -16.91 -2.83
N PRO A 438 -7.26 -18.11 -3.41
CA PRO A 438 -6.84 -18.23 -4.81
C PRO A 438 -7.88 -17.65 -5.77
N VAL A 439 -9.17 -17.89 -5.50
CA VAL A 439 -10.28 -17.33 -6.28
C VAL A 439 -10.31 -15.80 -6.27
N VAL A 440 -9.92 -15.16 -5.16
CA VAL A 440 -9.87 -13.70 -5.00
C VAL A 440 -8.69 -13.13 -5.77
N ASN A 441 -7.50 -13.72 -5.61
CA ASN A 441 -6.32 -13.29 -6.35
C ASN A 441 -6.47 -13.50 -7.86
N ARG A 442 -7.10 -14.59 -8.29
CA ARG A 442 -7.45 -14.80 -9.70
C ARG A 442 -8.33 -13.68 -10.23
N ALA A 443 -9.38 -13.32 -9.49
CA ALA A 443 -10.30 -12.26 -9.89
C ALA A 443 -9.61 -10.90 -10.03
N PHE A 444 -8.76 -10.52 -9.06
CA PHE A 444 -7.95 -9.30 -9.17
C PHE A 444 -6.90 -9.37 -10.29
N GLY A 445 -6.29 -10.53 -10.53
CA GLY A 445 -5.36 -10.74 -11.63
C GLY A 445 -6.04 -10.52 -12.99
N ASP A 446 -7.21 -11.13 -13.19
CA ASP A 446 -8.03 -10.95 -14.38
C ASP A 446 -8.48 -9.50 -14.54
N PHE A 447 -8.83 -8.83 -13.44
CA PHE A 447 -9.16 -7.41 -13.43
C PHE A 447 -8.00 -6.53 -13.86
N TYR A 448 -6.82 -6.71 -13.27
CA TYR A 448 -5.63 -5.93 -13.62
C TYR A 448 -5.18 -6.16 -15.07
N ALA A 449 -5.37 -7.37 -15.59
CA ALA A 449 -5.12 -7.71 -16.99
C ALA A 449 -6.25 -7.31 -17.95
N ASP A 450 -7.35 -6.74 -17.44
CA ASP A 450 -8.56 -6.41 -18.18
C ASP A 450 -9.13 -7.59 -19.00
N ARG A 451 -9.03 -8.81 -18.45
CA ARG A 451 -9.50 -10.02 -19.13
C ARG A 451 -11.02 -9.95 -19.30
N GLY A 452 -11.48 -10.16 -20.53
CA GLY A 452 -12.91 -10.02 -20.85
C GLY A 452 -13.44 -8.58 -20.77
N GLY A 453 -12.56 -7.58 -20.68
CA GLY A 453 -12.93 -6.17 -20.59
C GLY A 453 -13.50 -5.75 -19.23
N VAL A 454 -13.23 -6.52 -18.17
CA VAL A 454 -13.79 -6.30 -16.83
C VAL A 454 -13.40 -4.93 -16.23
N GLN A 455 -12.13 -4.52 -16.39
CA GLN A 455 -11.66 -3.22 -15.90
C GLN A 455 -12.15 -2.09 -16.79
N THR A 456 -12.21 -2.32 -18.11
CA THR A 456 -12.84 -1.39 -19.06
C THR A 456 -14.28 -1.09 -18.66
N ARG A 457 -15.06 -2.11 -18.27
CA ARG A 457 -16.44 -1.93 -17.82
C ARG A 457 -16.54 -1.16 -16.51
N LEU A 458 -15.72 -1.49 -15.52
CA LEU A 458 -15.72 -0.72 -14.28
C LEU A 458 -15.34 0.74 -14.49
N VAL A 459 -14.35 1.03 -15.33
CA VAL A 459 -13.97 2.41 -15.72
C VAL A 459 -15.14 3.13 -16.40
N ALA A 460 -15.87 2.45 -17.29
CA ALA A 460 -17.07 3.02 -17.91
C ALA A 460 -18.18 3.29 -16.89
N THR A 461 -18.38 2.39 -15.93
CA THR A 461 -19.34 2.55 -14.83
C THR A 461 -18.98 3.75 -13.95
N TRP A 462 -17.70 3.96 -13.64
CA TRP A 462 -17.23 5.18 -12.97
C TRP A 462 -17.55 6.45 -13.75
N GLY A 463 -17.27 6.45 -15.07
CA GLY A 463 -17.61 7.60 -15.92
C GLY A 463 -19.11 7.90 -15.94
N ARG A 464 -19.97 6.86 -16.01
CA ARG A 464 -21.43 7.05 -15.99
C ARG A 464 -21.93 7.55 -14.64
N LEU A 465 -21.43 6.98 -13.53
CA LEU A 465 -21.78 7.42 -12.18
C LEU A 465 -21.33 8.86 -11.93
N ALA A 466 -20.11 9.23 -12.34
CA ALA A 466 -19.62 10.60 -12.19
C ALA A 466 -20.45 11.62 -12.99
N ARG A 467 -20.99 11.24 -14.16
CA ARG A 467 -21.90 12.08 -14.93
C ARG A 467 -23.18 12.41 -14.14
N GLU A 468 -23.72 11.45 -13.39
CA GLU A 468 -24.94 11.60 -12.58
C GLU A 468 -24.79 12.56 -11.39
N PHE A 469 -23.55 12.85 -10.99
CA PHE A 469 -23.23 13.72 -9.85
C PHE A 469 -22.36 14.92 -10.25
N ALA A 470 -22.14 15.16 -11.54
CA ALA A 470 -21.17 16.14 -12.03
C ALA A 470 -21.41 17.57 -11.50
N ASP A 471 -22.66 17.94 -11.26
CA ASP A 471 -23.10 19.24 -10.74
C ASP A 471 -23.35 19.25 -9.22
N SER A 472 -23.23 18.10 -8.54
CA SER A 472 -23.59 17.97 -7.13
C SER A 472 -22.50 18.45 -6.19
N THR A 473 -22.68 19.62 -5.59
CA THR A 473 -21.76 20.12 -4.54
C THR A 473 -21.87 19.35 -3.22
N ALA A 474 -22.84 18.44 -3.10
CA ALA A 474 -23.01 17.55 -1.94
C ALA A 474 -22.09 16.33 -2.01
N VAL A 475 -21.55 16.00 -3.18
CA VAL A 475 -20.51 14.97 -3.32
C VAL A 475 -19.15 15.64 -3.10
N ALA A 476 -18.38 15.16 -2.14
CA ALA A 476 -16.99 15.58 -1.96
C ALA A 476 -16.08 14.95 -3.01
N GLY A 477 -16.33 13.67 -3.32
CA GLY A 477 -15.47 12.89 -4.20
C GLY A 477 -15.86 11.44 -4.35
N PHE A 478 -15.04 10.74 -5.14
CA PHE A 478 -15.18 9.33 -5.47
C PHE A 478 -13.98 8.56 -4.91
N ASP A 479 -14.22 7.53 -4.09
CA ASP A 479 -13.22 6.58 -3.61
C ASP A 479 -13.23 5.36 -4.53
N LEU A 480 -12.15 5.26 -5.34
CA LEU A 480 -12.15 4.50 -6.59
C LEU A 480 -12.31 2.99 -6.41
N MET A 481 -11.77 2.45 -5.31
CA MET A 481 -11.85 1.03 -4.96
C MET A 481 -11.37 0.84 -3.51
N ASN A 482 -12.26 0.34 -2.67
CA ASN A 482 -11.96 -0.07 -1.29
C ASN A 482 -10.98 -1.25 -1.26
N SER A 483 -9.96 -1.22 -0.40
CA SER A 483 -8.99 -2.30 -0.14
C SER A 483 -8.59 -3.15 -1.36
N PRO A 484 -7.99 -2.54 -2.42
CA PRO A 484 -7.61 -3.25 -3.64
C PRO A 484 -6.84 -4.54 -3.36
N GLY A 485 -7.23 -5.67 -3.94
CA GLY A 485 -6.53 -6.94 -3.76
C GLY A 485 -5.17 -7.02 -4.44
N LEU A 486 -4.33 -7.96 -4.00
CA LEU A 486 -2.98 -8.17 -4.54
C LEU A 486 -3.00 -8.72 -5.97
N GLY A 487 -3.93 -9.63 -6.28
CA GLY A 487 -3.85 -10.40 -7.52
C GLY A 487 -2.76 -11.48 -7.47
N GLU A 488 -2.57 -12.21 -8.58
CA GLU A 488 -1.64 -13.35 -8.66
C GLU A 488 -0.17 -12.92 -8.88
N THR A 489 0.08 -11.65 -9.18
CA THR A 489 1.43 -11.14 -9.44
C THR A 489 1.99 -10.41 -8.22
N PRO A 490 3.27 -10.61 -7.81
CA PRO A 490 3.79 -10.04 -6.57
C PRO A 490 3.69 -8.50 -6.50
N PRO A 491 3.65 -7.93 -5.29
CA PRO A 491 2.87 -6.74 -4.89
C PRO A 491 3.15 -5.42 -5.62
N LEU A 492 4.24 -5.33 -6.37
CA LEU A 492 4.69 -4.14 -7.06
C LEU A 492 4.12 -4.05 -8.47
N THR A 493 4.05 -5.20 -9.13
CA THR A 493 3.30 -5.34 -10.38
C THR A 493 1.82 -5.07 -10.16
N SER A 494 1.27 -5.48 -9.00
CA SER A 494 -0.09 -5.14 -8.56
C SER A 494 -0.26 -3.65 -8.31
N SER A 495 0.69 -2.99 -7.66
CA SER A 495 0.62 -1.53 -7.40
C SER A 495 0.72 -0.72 -8.69
N ALA A 496 1.54 -1.16 -9.64
CA ALA A 496 1.61 -0.56 -10.98
C ALA A 496 0.32 -0.78 -11.77
N ALA A 497 -0.23 -1.99 -11.74
CA ALA A 497 -1.49 -2.33 -12.40
C ALA A 497 -2.67 -1.56 -11.80
N LEU A 498 -2.71 -1.44 -10.47
CA LEU A 498 -3.65 -0.62 -9.74
C LEU A 498 -3.54 0.86 -10.15
N GLY A 499 -2.31 1.38 -10.24
CA GLY A 499 -2.06 2.72 -10.77
C GLY A 499 -2.60 2.92 -12.18
N ARG A 500 -2.43 1.93 -13.08
CA ARG A 500 -3.03 1.98 -14.44
C ARG A 500 -4.56 2.02 -14.40
N PHE A 501 -5.19 1.23 -13.54
CA PHE A 501 -6.64 1.31 -13.33
C PHE A 501 -7.05 2.70 -12.85
N TYR A 502 -6.38 3.25 -11.83
CA TYR A 502 -6.68 4.59 -11.32
C TYR A 502 -6.51 5.67 -12.39
N ALA A 503 -5.46 5.61 -13.20
CA ALA A 503 -5.27 6.53 -14.31
C ALA A 503 -6.47 6.54 -15.28
N ARG A 504 -6.96 5.34 -15.64
CA ARG A 504 -8.12 5.16 -16.53
C ARG A 504 -9.41 5.65 -15.88
N ALA A 505 -9.64 5.32 -14.60
CA ALA A 505 -10.82 5.75 -13.86
C ALA A 505 -10.86 7.28 -13.69
N VAL A 506 -9.73 7.91 -13.32
CA VAL A 506 -9.58 9.37 -13.24
C VAL A 506 -9.91 10.00 -14.59
N ALA A 507 -9.33 9.51 -15.68
CA ALA A 507 -9.58 10.06 -17.01
C ALA A 507 -11.08 9.98 -17.38
N ALA A 508 -11.73 8.84 -17.15
CA ALA A 508 -13.15 8.64 -17.43
C ALA A 508 -14.06 9.55 -16.58
N ILE A 509 -13.76 9.69 -15.29
CA ILE A 509 -14.50 10.58 -14.37
C ILE A 509 -14.36 12.03 -14.84
N ARG A 510 -13.14 12.50 -15.13
CA ARG A 510 -12.89 13.87 -15.59
C ARG A 510 -13.52 14.16 -16.95
N GLU A 511 -13.57 13.18 -17.84
CA GLU A 511 -14.28 13.30 -19.10
C GLU A 511 -15.78 13.44 -18.88
N ALA A 512 -16.36 12.61 -18.02
CA ALA A 512 -17.77 12.65 -17.70
C ALA A 512 -18.21 13.96 -17.03
N GLU A 513 -17.47 14.42 -16.02
CA GLU A 513 -17.72 15.70 -15.34
C GLU A 513 -17.70 16.87 -16.34
N ARG A 514 -16.70 16.91 -17.22
CA ARG A 514 -16.57 17.96 -18.23
C ARG A 514 -17.69 17.91 -19.26
N ALA A 515 -18.03 16.71 -19.74
CA ALA A 515 -19.09 16.52 -20.72
C ALA A 515 -20.47 16.91 -20.18
N ALA A 516 -20.68 16.78 -18.86
CA ALA A 516 -21.88 17.23 -18.17
C ALA A 516 -21.90 18.72 -17.83
N GLY A 517 -20.80 19.45 -18.07
CA GLY A 517 -20.67 20.85 -17.64
C GLY A 517 -20.56 21.02 -16.11
N GLY A 518 -20.21 19.95 -15.40
CA GLY A 518 -20.08 19.92 -13.95
C GLY A 518 -18.73 20.42 -13.43
N HIS A 519 -18.49 20.21 -12.14
CA HIS A 519 -17.26 20.57 -11.45
C HIS A 519 -16.38 19.35 -11.17
N ARG A 520 -15.11 19.60 -10.84
CA ARG A 520 -14.14 18.54 -10.54
C ARG A 520 -14.24 18.14 -9.07
N HIS A 521 -14.72 16.94 -8.81
CA HIS A 521 -14.76 16.37 -7.48
C HIS A 521 -13.37 15.88 -7.03
N LEU A 522 -13.19 15.65 -5.73
CA LEU A 522 -12.02 14.93 -5.22
C LEU A 522 -12.02 13.48 -5.73
N ILE A 523 -10.84 12.91 -5.91
CA ILE A 523 -10.68 11.49 -6.21
C ILE A 523 -9.84 10.88 -5.10
N PHE A 524 -10.48 10.05 -4.29
CA PHE A 524 -9.84 9.26 -3.25
C PHE A 524 -9.34 7.95 -3.88
N PHE A 525 -8.11 7.59 -3.55
CA PHE A 525 -7.52 6.33 -4.02
C PHE A 525 -6.83 5.63 -2.86
N GLU A 526 -7.03 4.31 -2.76
CA GLU A 526 -6.38 3.48 -1.74
C GLU A 526 -5.15 2.77 -2.29
N PRO A 527 -4.11 2.51 -1.48
CA PRO A 527 -3.05 1.61 -1.89
C PRO A 527 -3.49 0.15 -1.90
N GLY A 528 -2.72 -0.70 -2.58
CA GLY A 528 -2.81 -2.15 -2.37
C GLY A 528 -2.39 -2.58 -0.95
N PRO A 529 -2.55 -3.86 -0.57
CA PRO A 529 -2.54 -4.32 0.83
C PRO A 529 -1.19 -4.18 1.54
N LEU A 530 -0.09 -4.01 0.81
CA LEU A 530 1.23 -3.74 1.39
C LEU A 530 1.60 -2.25 1.40
N TRP A 531 0.67 -1.36 1.05
CA TRP A 531 0.87 0.08 1.02
C TRP A 531 2.01 0.57 0.13
N ALA A 532 2.35 -0.19 -0.92
CA ALA A 532 3.44 0.16 -1.82
C ALA A 532 3.02 1.33 -2.76
N PRO A 533 3.65 2.52 -2.69
CA PRO A 533 3.28 3.64 -3.52
C PRO A 533 3.70 3.49 -4.99
N TRP A 534 2.82 3.93 -5.89
CA TRP A 534 3.03 4.09 -7.33
C TRP A 534 2.68 5.53 -7.77
N PRO A 535 3.49 6.53 -7.40
CA PRO A 535 3.20 7.93 -7.71
C PRO A 535 3.24 8.20 -9.21
N GLY A 536 2.56 9.26 -9.64
CA GLY A 536 2.55 9.70 -11.04
C GLY A 536 1.61 8.91 -11.95
N PHE A 537 0.68 8.12 -11.40
CA PHE A 537 -0.33 7.44 -12.22
C PHE A 537 -1.28 8.41 -12.92
N ALA A 538 -1.54 9.58 -12.34
CA ALA A 538 -2.34 10.63 -12.95
C ALA A 538 -1.83 12.01 -12.51
N ALA A 539 -1.82 12.96 -13.44
CA ALA A 539 -1.56 14.37 -13.16
C ALA A 539 -2.89 15.08 -12.84
N ASP A 540 -3.44 14.83 -11.65
CA ASP A 540 -4.69 15.42 -11.20
C ASP A 540 -4.52 16.12 -9.83
N PRO A 541 -4.83 17.43 -9.72
CA PRO A 541 -4.59 18.19 -8.49
C PRO A 541 -5.62 17.92 -7.38
N ARG A 542 -6.65 17.10 -7.65
CA ARG A 542 -7.74 16.76 -6.73
C ARG A 542 -7.64 15.32 -6.21
N LEU A 543 -6.49 14.67 -6.40
CA LEU A 543 -6.21 13.36 -5.81
C LEU A 543 -6.03 13.47 -4.28
N VAL A 544 -6.59 12.51 -3.55
CA VAL A 544 -6.46 12.37 -2.09
C VAL A 544 -6.08 10.92 -1.80
N LEU A 545 -4.99 10.73 -1.05
CA LEU A 545 -4.63 9.40 -0.60
C LEU A 545 -5.59 8.99 0.53
N ALA A 546 -6.35 7.92 0.30
CA ALA A 546 -7.20 7.27 1.29
C ALA A 546 -6.49 6.03 1.84
N VAL A 547 -6.43 5.86 3.16
CA VAL A 547 -5.83 4.68 3.78
C VAL A 547 -6.68 4.15 4.92
N LYS A 548 -6.51 2.88 5.25
CA LYS A 548 -7.10 2.25 6.43
C LYS A 548 -6.03 1.91 7.47
N PRO A 549 -5.67 2.83 8.36
CA PRO A 549 -4.58 2.62 9.32
C PRO A 549 -4.74 1.38 10.19
N GLY A 550 -5.99 0.96 10.42
CA GLY A 550 -6.33 -0.26 11.17
C GLY A 550 -5.94 -1.58 10.52
N ASP A 551 -5.68 -1.59 9.21
CA ASP A 551 -5.26 -2.80 8.49
C ASP A 551 -3.81 -3.18 8.83
N LEU A 552 -3.04 -2.24 9.37
CA LEU A 552 -1.70 -2.49 9.86
C LEU A 552 -1.77 -2.83 11.35
N PRO A 553 -1.18 -3.95 11.80
CA PRO A 553 -1.17 -4.35 13.21
C PRO A 553 -0.14 -3.54 14.01
N ILE A 554 -0.08 -2.23 13.82
CA ILE A 554 0.91 -1.33 14.43
C ILE A 554 0.24 -0.20 15.20
N ASP A 555 1.04 0.60 15.91
CA ASP A 555 0.54 1.79 16.61
C ASP A 555 -0.18 2.77 15.67
N PRO A 556 -1.39 3.29 16.02
CA PRO A 556 -2.13 4.25 15.22
C PRO A 556 -1.33 5.49 14.79
N ALA A 557 -0.51 6.06 15.67
CA ALA A 557 0.31 7.22 15.32
C ALA A 557 1.38 6.85 14.30
N ARG A 558 1.95 5.64 14.40
CA ARG A 558 2.90 5.09 13.41
C ARG A 558 2.22 4.83 12.06
N ALA A 559 1.03 4.24 12.05
CA ALA A 559 0.27 3.97 10.84
C ALA A 559 -0.10 5.26 10.09
N VAL A 560 -0.59 6.27 10.81
CA VAL A 560 -0.89 7.60 10.24
C VAL A 560 0.39 8.29 9.76
N ALA A 561 1.49 8.23 10.51
CA ALA A 561 2.76 8.81 10.08
C ALA A 561 3.33 8.11 8.83
N LEU A 562 3.16 6.79 8.70
CA LEU A 562 3.53 6.04 7.49
C LEU A 562 2.69 6.49 6.29
N ALA A 563 1.38 6.63 6.48
CA ALA A 563 0.48 7.12 5.47
C ALA A 563 0.77 8.57 5.06
N ALA A 564 1.15 9.43 6.00
CA ALA A 564 1.55 10.81 5.72
C ALA A 564 2.79 10.87 4.82
N ARG A 565 3.82 10.06 5.10
CA ARG A 565 4.99 9.94 4.20
C ARG A 565 4.62 9.40 2.82
N MET A 566 3.63 8.52 2.76
CA MET A 566 3.12 8.01 1.49
C MET A 566 2.36 9.10 0.71
N ALA A 567 1.49 9.88 1.37
CA ALA A 567 0.83 11.04 0.78
C ALA A 567 1.85 12.09 0.29
N ASP A 568 2.92 12.29 1.07
CA ASP A 568 4.06 13.14 0.72
C ASP A 568 4.73 12.69 -0.59
N ARG A 569 4.81 11.39 -0.80
CA ARG A 569 5.35 10.82 -2.04
C ARG A 569 4.39 10.95 -3.23
N TYR A 570 3.08 10.92 -3.01
CA TYR A 570 2.09 11.06 -4.08
C TYR A 570 1.83 12.50 -4.52
N GLY A 571 2.17 13.49 -3.69
CA GLY A 571 1.81 14.88 -3.99
C GLY A 571 0.45 15.30 -3.44
N THR A 572 -0.17 14.50 -2.56
CA THR A 572 -1.61 14.60 -2.26
C THR A 572 -1.88 14.87 -0.78
N PRO A 573 -3.08 15.36 -0.42
CA PRO A 573 -3.59 15.26 0.94
C PRO A 573 -3.76 13.80 1.38
N LEU A 574 -3.92 13.60 2.70
CA LEU A 574 -4.19 12.32 3.34
C LEU A 574 -5.57 12.32 4.00
N TRP A 575 -6.28 11.20 3.90
CA TRP A 575 -7.53 10.95 4.58
C TRP A 575 -7.62 9.48 5.04
N THR A 576 -8.15 9.23 6.23
CA THR A 576 -8.29 7.87 6.78
C THR A 576 -9.66 7.30 6.41
N SER A 577 -9.73 6.40 5.42
CA SER A 577 -11.00 5.87 4.89
C SER A 577 -11.72 4.90 5.82
N ALA A 578 -10.99 4.24 6.72
CA ALA A 578 -11.58 3.44 7.79
C ALA A 578 -10.66 3.36 9.02
N TRP A 579 -11.26 3.41 10.21
CA TRP A 579 -10.68 3.07 11.50
C TRP A 579 -11.81 2.72 12.49
N GLY A 580 -11.49 2.20 13.67
CA GLY A 580 -12.51 1.92 14.70
C GLY A 580 -12.51 0.50 15.28
N GLY A 581 -11.63 -0.39 14.79
CA GLY A 581 -11.44 -1.76 15.32
C GLY A 581 -10.74 -1.84 16.69
N GLY A 582 -10.74 -0.76 17.48
CA GLY A 582 -10.03 -0.64 18.75
C GLY A 582 -9.07 0.56 18.81
N ARG A 583 -8.52 0.84 20.00
CA ARG A 583 -7.58 1.96 20.25
C ARG A 583 -8.11 3.34 19.80
N LEU A 584 -9.42 3.58 19.98
CA LEU A 584 -10.14 4.75 19.48
C LEU A 584 -9.47 6.09 19.80
N ALA A 585 -9.08 6.29 21.06
CA ALA A 585 -8.40 7.52 21.49
C ALA A 585 -7.04 7.72 20.80
N ALA A 586 -6.31 6.64 20.51
CA ALA A 586 -5.03 6.72 19.81
C ALA A 586 -5.21 7.07 18.33
N TYR A 587 -6.23 6.52 17.66
CA TYR A 587 -6.58 6.94 16.29
C TYR A 587 -7.02 8.40 16.23
N ALA A 588 -7.94 8.80 17.11
CA ALA A 588 -8.41 10.18 17.21
C ALA A 588 -7.25 11.17 17.41
N LYS A 589 -6.32 10.85 18.32
CA LYS A 589 -5.11 11.64 18.57
C LYS A 589 -4.17 11.67 17.37
N ALA A 590 -4.02 10.56 16.65
CA ALA A 590 -3.16 10.48 15.46
C ALA A 590 -3.72 11.34 14.33
N GLU A 591 -5.04 11.34 14.10
CA GLU A 591 -5.70 12.23 13.14
C GLU A 591 -5.53 13.70 13.50
N ASP A 592 -5.71 14.07 14.77
CA ASP A 592 -5.50 15.45 15.24
C ASP A 592 -4.05 15.90 15.02
N SER A 593 -3.08 15.07 15.42
CA SER A 593 -1.65 15.36 15.28
C SER A 593 -1.21 15.51 13.82
N ALA A 594 -1.82 14.76 12.92
CA ALA A 594 -1.58 14.87 11.48
C ALA A 594 -2.45 15.95 10.80
N MET A 595 -3.38 16.58 11.53
CA MET A 595 -4.35 17.55 11.01
C MET A 595 -5.14 17.02 9.80
N ILE A 596 -5.57 15.77 9.89
CA ILE A 596 -6.37 15.09 8.86
C ILE A 596 -7.79 14.77 9.34
N GLY A 597 -8.65 14.52 8.37
CA GLY A 597 -9.97 13.93 8.57
C GLY A 597 -9.96 12.42 8.33
N GLY A 598 -11.12 11.80 8.53
CA GLY A 598 -11.33 10.37 8.36
C GLY A 598 -12.79 9.95 8.44
N ALA A 599 -13.05 8.69 8.12
CA ALA A 599 -14.32 8.02 8.36
C ALA A 599 -14.14 6.88 9.37
N PHE A 600 -14.87 6.95 10.48
CA PHE A 600 -15.03 5.83 11.40
C PHE A 600 -15.82 4.72 10.71
N TRP A 601 -15.34 3.47 10.75
CA TRP A 601 -16.04 2.32 10.23
C TRP A 601 -16.65 1.52 11.40
N VAL A 602 -17.97 1.42 11.56
CA VAL A 602 -19.06 1.78 10.63
C VAL A 602 -20.28 2.32 11.37
N TRP A 603 -21.17 3.04 10.68
CA TRP A 603 -22.40 3.61 11.25
C TRP A 603 -23.26 2.57 11.97
N LYS A 604 -23.77 1.59 11.22
CA LYS A 604 -24.48 0.40 11.71
C LYS A 604 -23.90 -0.83 11.04
N GLN A 605 -23.95 -1.95 11.75
CA GLN A 605 -23.66 -3.26 11.18
C GLN A 605 -24.86 -4.17 11.46
N ALA A 606 -25.32 -4.88 10.44
CA ALA A 606 -26.44 -5.81 10.60
C ALA A 606 -25.95 -7.17 11.13
N CYS A 607 -26.85 -7.93 11.75
CA CYS A 607 -26.50 -9.22 12.34
C CYS A 607 -26.22 -10.33 11.31
N GLY A 608 -26.71 -10.17 10.08
CA GLY A 608 -26.42 -11.07 8.95
C GLY A 608 -25.22 -10.63 8.11
N ASP A 609 -24.51 -9.56 8.49
CA ASP A 609 -23.31 -9.10 7.80
C ASP A 609 -22.26 -10.22 7.71
N PRO A 610 -21.62 -10.47 6.54
CA PRO A 610 -20.64 -11.54 6.36
C PRO A 610 -19.45 -11.48 7.33
N HIS A 611 -19.11 -10.30 7.87
CA HIS A 611 -18.09 -10.16 8.91
C HIS A 611 -18.44 -10.89 10.21
N LEU A 612 -19.72 -11.21 10.43
CA LEU A 612 -20.24 -11.91 11.61
C LEU A 612 -20.63 -13.37 11.29
N ALA A 613 -20.35 -13.83 10.07
CA ALA A 613 -20.67 -15.20 9.67
C ALA A 613 -19.97 -16.22 10.59
N GLY A 614 -20.76 -17.11 11.19
CA GLY A 614 -20.25 -18.18 12.06
C GLY A 614 -19.91 -17.75 13.50
N THR A 615 -20.18 -16.51 13.92
CA THR A 615 -19.88 -16.04 15.28
C THR A 615 -21.10 -15.92 16.20
N ASP A 616 -22.32 -16.00 15.64
CA ASP A 616 -23.64 -15.82 16.30
C ASP A 616 -23.63 -14.77 17.43
N PRO A 617 -23.34 -13.50 17.10
CA PRO A 617 -23.11 -12.48 18.10
C PRO A 617 -24.43 -12.02 18.74
N ALA A 618 -24.42 -11.75 20.04
CA ALA A 618 -25.56 -11.11 20.70
C ALA A 618 -25.75 -9.66 20.25
N ILE A 619 -24.65 -8.97 19.91
CA ILE A 619 -24.62 -7.56 19.49
C ILE A 619 -23.77 -7.41 18.24
N ALA A 620 -24.29 -6.73 17.22
CA ALA A 620 -23.58 -6.35 16.00
C ALA A 620 -23.24 -4.86 15.99
N GLY A 621 -22.12 -4.49 15.36
CA GLY A 621 -21.69 -3.10 15.16
C GLY A 621 -20.85 -2.52 16.31
N ASN A 622 -20.25 -1.35 16.04
CA ASN A 622 -19.31 -0.69 16.95
C ASN A 622 -19.60 0.80 17.21
N LEU A 623 -20.48 1.44 16.43
CA LEU A 623 -21.02 2.77 16.73
C LEU A 623 -22.50 2.67 17.12
N MET A 624 -23.41 2.56 16.14
CA MET A 624 -24.80 2.20 16.41
C MET A 624 -24.87 0.67 16.42
N THR A 625 -25.20 0.11 17.57
CA THR A 625 -25.18 -1.34 17.76
C THR A 625 -26.57 -1.93 17.61
N VAL A 626 -26.66 -3.20 17.20
CA VAL A 626 -27.92 -3.91 17.02
C VAL A 626 -27.93 -5.13 17.92
N ASP A 627 -28.98 -5.29 18.71
CA ASP A 627 -29.25 -6.53 19.42
C ASP A 627 -29.79 -7.58 18.45
N CYS A 628 -29.04 -8.66 18.25
CA CYS A 628 -29.34 -9.64 17.22
C CYS A 628 -30.48 -10.60 17.56
N VAL A 629 -30.94 -10.60 18.82
CA VAL A 629 -32.11 -11.38 19.25
C VAL A 629 -33.39 -10.58 19.01
N THR A 630 -33.37 -9.28 19.33
CA THR A 630 -34.55 -8.42 19.29
C THR A 630 -34.64 -7.55 18.05
N GLY A 631 -33.54 -7.38 17.30
CA GLY A 631 -33.42 -6.44 16.18
C GLY A 631 -33.36 -4.97 16.59
N THR A 632 -33.23 -4.69 17.90
CA THR A 632 -33.30 -3.32 18.44
C THR A 632 -31.97 -2.59 18.26
N GLU A 633 -32.02 -1.36 17.75
CA GLU A 633 -30.85 -0.48 17.65
C GLU A 633 -30.56 0.22 18.98
N ARG A 634 -29.29 0.32 19.34
CA ARG A 634 -28.80 0.96 20.57
C ARG A 634 -27.76 2.03 20.22
N GLY A 635 -27.83 3.15 20.93
CA GLY A 635 -26.87 4.24 20.79
C GLY A 635 -25.44 3.83 21.18
N PRO A 636 -24.44 4.65 20.81
CA PRO A 636 -23.04 4.33 21.02
C PRO A 636 -22.66 4.34 22.50
N SER A 637 -21.66 3.54 22.85
CA SER A 637 -21.03 3.62 24.17
C SER A 637 -20.37 4.99 24.36
N ARG A 638 -20.19 5.41 25.62
CA ARG A 638 -19.55 6.70 25.93
C ARG A 638 -18.14 6.82 25.36
N SER A 639 -17.35 5.75 25.39
CA SER A 639 -15.97 5.77 24.87
C SER A 639 -15.92 5.96 23.36
N VAL A 640 -16.84 5.33 22.62
CA VAL A 640 -16.96 5.51 21.16
C VAL A 640 -17.47 6.92 20.86
N SER A 641 -18.57 7.33 21.50
CA SER A 641 -19.19 8.65 21.33
C SER A 641 -18.18 9.77 21.58
N ASN A 642 -17.44 9.73 22.70
CA ASN A 642 -16.39 10.68 23.02
C ASN A 642 -15.32 10.79 21.91
N ALA A 643 -14.83 9.65 21.40
CA ALA A 643 -13.78 9.65 20.38
C ALA A 643 -14.25 10.22 19.03
N VAL A 644 -15.45 9.84 18.59
CA VAL A 644 -15.95 10.22 17.25
C VAL A 644 -16.57 11.62 17.23
N SER A 645 -17.15 12.09 18.35
CA SER A 645 -17.83 13.38 18.43
C SER A 645 -16.94 14.52 18.96
N ARG A 646 -15.64 14.29 19.11
CA ARG A 646 -14.68 15.25 19.70
C ARG A 646 -14.67 16.59 18.95
N ALA A 647 -14.33 17.66 19.66
CA ALA A 647 -14.28 19.01 19.08
C ALA A 647 -13.20 19.11 17.99
N TYR A 648 -13.51 19.78 16.87
CA TYR A 648 -12.55 19.96 15.77
C TYR A 648 -12.95 21.12 14.85
N PRO A 649 -11.99 21.75 14.14
CA PRO A 649 -12.30 22.67 13.06
C PRO A 649 -12.78 21.90 11.83
N ARG A 650 -14.02 22.14 11.41
CA ARG A 650 -14.58 21.60 10.16
C ARG A 650 -13.99 22.30 8.94
N ALA A 651 -13.86 23.62 9.00
CA ALA A 651 -13.23 24.41 7.95
C ALA A 651 -12.47 25.62 8.53
N VAL A 652 -11.31 25.93 7.95
CA VAL A 652 -10.42 26.99 8.42
C VAL A 652 -10.00 27.88 7.24
N PRO A 653 -10.31 29.19 7.27
CA PRO A 653 -9.88 30.13 6.23
C PRO A 653 -8.43 30.58 6.46
N GLY A 654 -7.51 29.64 6.24
CA GLY A 654 -6.06 29.73 6.42
C GLY A 654 -5.44 28.33 6.36
N ARG A 655 -4.37 28.10 7.13
CA ARG A 655 -3.76 26.77 7.31
C ARG A 655 -3.59 26.42 8.77
N LEU A 656 -4.01 25.22 9.14
CA LEU A 656 -3.73 24.68 10.47
C LEU A 656 -2.22 24.45 10.64
N ALA A 657 -1.71 24.86 11.79
CA ALA A 657 -0.33 24.64 12.21
C ALA A 657 -0.26 23.64 13.38
N SER A 658 -1.29 23.58 14.22
CA SER A 658 -1.45 22.53 15.22
C SER A 658 -2.92 22.29 15.53
N LEU A 659 -3.23 21.05 15.92
CA LEU A 659 -4.55 20.63 16.35
C LEU A 659 -4.41 19.60 17.47
N TRP A 660 -5.18 19.80 18.54
CA TRP A 660 -5.27 18.87 19.65
C TRP A 660 -6.66 18.92 20.26
N SER A 661 -7.33 17.78 20.38
CA SER A 661 -8.59 17.66 21.10
C SER A 661 -8.51 16.60 22.19
N ASP A 662 -9.01 16.94 23.39
CA ASP A 662 -9.28 16.01 24.47
C ASP A 662 -10.80 15.77 24.57
N PRO A 663 -11.29 14.60 24.14
CA PRO A 663 -12.71 14.31 24.14
C PRO A 663 -13.30 14.17 25.54
N GLU A 664 -12.52 13.77 26.55
CA GLU A 664 -13.00 13.60 27.92
C GLU A 664 -13.24 14.96 28.58
N ARG A 665 -12.36 15.92 28.31
CA ARG A 665 -12.47 17.30 28.80
C ARG A 665 -13.27 18.21 27.88
N ARG A 666 -13.65 17.74 26.69
CA ARG A 666 -14.25 18.55 25.60
C ARG A 666 -13.41 19.79 25.26
N HIS A 667 -12.09 19.65 25.39
CA HIS A 667 -11.12 20.72 25.20
C HIS A 667 -10.57 20.61 23.79
N LEU A 668 -10.53 21.72 23.05
CA LEU A 668 -9.82 21.81 21.77
C LEU A 668 -8.85 22.99 21.80
N ARG A 669 -7.65 22.75 21.27
CA ARG A 669 -6.66 23.78 20.98
C ARG A 669 -6.26 23.65 19.52
N LEU A 670 -6.30 24.77 18.81
CA LEU A 670 -5.79 24.86 17.45
C LEU A 670 -4.99 26.14 17.26
N THR A 671 -3.99 26.06 16.39
CA THR A 671 -3.32 27.23 15.85
C THR A 671 -3.30 27.15 14.34
N GLY A 672 -3.21 28.30 13.70
CA GLY A 672 -3.03 28.36 12.26
C GLY A 672 -2.37 29.64 11.82
N THR A 673 -2.04 29.66 10.54
CA THR A 673 -1.32 30.73 9.85
C THR A 673 -2.08 31.13 8.60
N LYS A 674 -1.69 32.26 8.01
CA LYS A 674 -2.27 32.76 6.75
C LYS A 674 -3.80 32.93 6.81
N GLY A 675 -4.32 33.33 7.96
CA GLY A 675 -5.72 33.70 8.14
C GLY A 675 -6.12 34.77 7.12
N THR A 676 -7.20 34.53 6.39
CA THR A 676 -7.61 35.37 5.24
C THR A 676 -8.45 36.59 5.62
N GLY A 677 -8.85 36.74 6.89
CA GLY A 677 -9.77 37.76 7.36
C GLY A 677 -11.25 37.49 7.05
N ARG A 678 -11.57 36.40 6.33
CA ARG A 678 -12.95 35.98 6.09
C ARG A 678 -13.56 35.31 7.32
N CYS A 679 -14.85 35.57 7.55
CA CYS A 679 -15.59 35.14 8.75
C CYS A 679 -16.21 33.74 8.65
N ASP A 680 -15.59 32.87 7.86
CA ASP A 680 -16.07 31.54 7.48
C ASP A 680 -15.26 30.42 8.15
N LEU A 681 -14.60 30.70 9.29
CA LEU A 681 -14.14 29.68 10.22
C LEU A 681 -15.34 28.87 10.71
N ASP A 682 -15.16 27.55 10.83
CA ASP A 682 -16.19 26.64 11.27
C ASP A 682 -15.61 25.60 12.23
N VAL A 683 -16.01 25.66 13.50
CA VAL A 683 -15.54 24.74 14.55
C VAL A 683 -16.72 24.06 15.22
N TRP A 684 -16.65 22.73 15.33
CA TRP A 684 -17.59 21.92 16.11
C TRP A 684 -17.11 21.79 17.56
N ALA A 685 -18.03 21.96 18.51
CA ALA A 685 -17.84 21.65 19.93
C ALA A 685 -19.01 20.81 20.46
N PRO A 686 -18.77 19.60 21.00
CA PRO A 686 -19.84 18.72 21.47
C PRO A 686 -20.40 19.16 22.82
N GLY A 687 -21.68 18.90 23.04
CA GLY A 687 -22.33 19.03 24.34
C GLY A 687 -23.33 20.18 24.46
N PRO A 688 -24.19 20.12 25.50
CA PRO A 688 -25.27 21.10 25.66
C PRO A 688 -24.75 22.48 26.13
N THR A 689 -23.65 22.51 26.88
CA THR A 689 -23.09 23.73 27.46
C THR A 689 -22.32 24.54 26.42
N ARG A 690 -22.57 25.85 26.36
CA ARG A 690 -21.81 26.77 25.51
C ARG A 690 -20.33 26.75 25.90
N PRO A 691 -19.40 26.49 24.96
CA PRO A 691 -17.97 26.43 25.28
C PRO A 691 -17.42 27.81 25.64
N VAL A 692 -16.45 27.85 26.55
CA VAL A 692 -15.65 29.05 26.86
C VAL A 692 -14.52 29.12 25.86
N VAL A 693 -14.43 30.21 25.11
CA VAL A 693 -13.46 30.35 24.01
C VAL A 693 -12.50 31.50 24.27
N THR A 694 -11.21 31.23 24.14
CA THR A 694 -10.14 32.22 24.10
C THR A 694 -9.54 32.22 22.70
N THR A 695 -9.41 33.39 22.08
CA THR A 695 -8.85 33.52 20.73
C THR A 695 -7.73 34.56 20.68
N SER A 696 -6.78 34.35 19.77
CA SER A 696 -5.81 35.34 19.32
C SER A 696 -5.83 35.38 17.79
N GLY A 697 -5.79 36.58 17.19
CA GLY A 697 -5.85 36.74 15.73
C GLY A 697 -7.19 36.35 15.08
N ILE A 698 -8.26 36.17 15.86
CA ILE A 698 -9.62 35.86 15.38
C ILE A 698 -10.58 36.94 15.88
N SER A 699 -11.28 37.59 14.97
CA SER A 699 -12.31 38.59 15.26
C SER A 699 -13.73 38.02 15.07
N SER A 700 -14.74 38.76 15.55
CA SER A 700 -16.17 38.48 15.33
C SER A 700 -16.60 37.04 15.64
N VAL A 701 -16.13 36.52 16.78
CA VAL A 701 -16.46 35.15 17.20
C VAL A 701 -17.95 35.04 17.51
N ALA A 702 -18.64 34.13 16.82
CA ALA A 702 -20.06 33.88 16.99
C ALA A 702 -20.33 32.40 17.30
N PHE A 703 -21.45 32.15 17.97
CA PHE A 703 -21.83 30.82 18.47
C PHE A 703 -23.25 30.52 17.99
N ARG A 704 -23.44 29.32 17.45
CA ARG A 704 -24.75 28.79 17.08
C ARG A 704 -24.95 27.44 17.77
N GLN A 705 -25.97 27.34 18.61
CA GLN A 705 -26.37 26.06 19.16
C GLN A 705 -26.98 25.20 18.05
N VAL A 706 -26.62 23.93 18.01
CA VAL A 706 -27.12 22.94 17.06
C VAL A 706 -27.42 21.64 17.82
N PRO A 707 -28.15 20.67 17.23
CA PRO A 707 -28.32 19.36 17.86
C PRO A 707 -26.97 18.76 18.28
N GLY A 708 -26.90 18.28 19.52
CA GLY A 708 -25.70 17.65 20.10
C GLY A 708 -24.53 18.57 20.47
N GLY A 709 -24.54 19.86 20.11
CA GLY A 709 -23.39 20.73 20.34
C GLY A 709 -23.52 22.19 19.92
N TRP A 710 -22.38 22.77 19.60
CA TRP A 710 -22.24 24.17 19.19
C TRP A 710 -21.37 24.27 17.94
N ARG A 711 -21.71 25.22 17.07
CA ARG A 711 -20.90 25.64 15.94
C ARG A 711 -20.36 27.03 16.20
N LEU A 712 -19.05 27.19 16.06
CA LEU A 712 -18.35 28.45 16.22
C LEU A 712 -17.92 29.00 14.86
N SER A 713 -18.09 30.30 14.64
CA SER A 713 -17.52 31.01 13.51
C SER A 713 -16.69 32.21 13.96
N GLY A 714 -15.86 32.74 13.06
CA GLY A 714 -14.99 33.88 13.33
C GLY A 714 -14.12 34.22 12.12
N CYS A 715 -13.43 35.36 12.18
CA CYS A 715 -12.60 35.87 11.08
C CYS A 715 -11.11 35.86 11.48
N PRO A 716 -10.38 34.75 11.23
CA PRO A 716 -8.96 34.67 11.50
C PRO A 716 -8.16 35.49 10.48
N ALA A 717 -7.22 36.32 10.94
CA ALA A 717 -6.35 37.14 10.10
C ALA A 717 -4.88 36.95 10.51
N GLY A 718 -4.01 36.63 9.54
CA GLY A 718 -2.60 36.33 9.84
C GLY A 718 -2.44 35.04 10.65
N ASP A 719 -1.63 35.10 11.71
CA ASP A 719 -1.49 33.98 12.64
C ASP A 719 -2.61 34.00 13.68
N PHE A 720 -3.22 32.85 13.94
CA PHE A 720 -4.37 32.75 14.82
C PHE A 720 -4.28 31.53 15.73
N ALA A 721 -4.94 31.66 16.88
CA ALA A 721 -5.10 30.59 17.86
C ALA A 721 -6.51 30.59 18.43
N LEU A 722 -7.02 29.41 18.71
CA LEU A 722 -8.30 29.21 19.37
C LEU A 722 -8.16 28.09 20.40
N GLU A 723 -8.62 28.37 21.60
CA GLU A 723 -8.78 27.40 22.67
C GLU A 723 -10.23 27.41 23.13
N LEU A 724 -10.87 26.23 23.18
CA LEU A 724 -12.22 26.06 23.70
C LEU A 724 -12.23 25.06 24.86
N ARG A 725 -12.99 25.35 25.90
CA ARG A 725 -13.16 24.53 27.10
C ARG A 725 -14.62 24.33 27.47
#